data_AF-A0A6V8HF56-F1
#
_entry.id   AF-A0A6V8HF56-F1
#
_cell.length_a   1.000
_cell.length_b   1.000
_cell.length_c   1.000
_cell.angle_alpha   90.00
_cell.angle_beta   90.00
_cell.angle_gamma   90.00
#
_symmetry.space_group_name_H-M   'P 1'
#
loop_
_entity.id
_entity.type
_entity.pdbx_description
1 polymer ?
#
loop_
_entity_poly.entity_id
_entity_poly.type
_entity_poly.pdbx_seq_one_letter_code
_entity_poly.pdbx_strand_id
1 'polypeptide(L)'
;MTVEQRSETSEITIVSEMGIHSPLPKDGPVVHLEKIPGPAETALDEFSSDRLLWSRIRSTMRDPFAEFMGTFIILMFGDGVVAQVVLSNGQKGNYQSISWGWGLGVMLGVYTAGISGAHLNPAVTFANCVYRRFPWRKFPVYAIAQFLGAFCASGVVYANYKSAIDVFEGGSGIRTVPGYSETATAGIFCTYPAPFMTRTGMFFSEFIASALLMFLIYALTGDRRHGTGAGNLTPLALFFVIFGIGACFGWETGYAINLARDFGPRLMSFFLGYGPEVFKAGGYYFWTDEKQRQIPIVSPFLGCLFGGFLYDVLIYTGESPINTPWIGMKRLVRPRVAGKWDSALGSPRLWKQLGAVSLAAVGGTAAIYLLRPRRPLEAYHNVQSFITHPPKFPKIPSRFEQIAALKQSSGNGDDNGNDDNIYDLLIVGGGATGTGIALDATTRGLKVALVERDDFSSGTSSKSTKLVHGGVRYLEKAVKELDYEQYKLALAAFPTLDGDKIVGGFVYYDGQHNDSRMNVSLAMTAAAYGAAIVNHAEVTDLKKDKSGKLCGATVRDVLTNDEFVVRARVVVNATGPFADDLQQKDSGKESQMIMPSSGVHIVLPRWTGPSNIGLIDPSSDGRVLFLLPWEGKMVAGTTDHACKIQRDPIPGEQDINWILKELNRLLDPRFKIRRSHVLASWSGIRPLVRDPEAKNTEALTRSHLVSISDSGLLTCVGGKWTTYREMAEDAVDTAIQQFKLKPRPMAHPPVISGLQQTSPVDVILDGSCVTHRLRLIGAHGYSPYLTGDLMQKFQLSSDVADHLAHSYGDRAWEVGLLSSPASEEGHHIAGSSYPYVDGEVRYAIRNEYAQTAPDILARRMRLSFLDVRAALQALPRVIRIMGEELGWDEAKRREEYADTVVFLRSMGLQAEDLDQ
;
A
#
# COMPACT_ATOMS: atom_id res chain seq x y z
N MET A 1 9.05 -31.77 -59.74
CA MET A 1 10.07 -30.84 -60.27
C MET A 1 11.20 -30.81 -59.26
N THR A 2 12.38 -31.16 -59.75
CA THR A 2 13.60 -31.59 -59.05
C THR A 2 14.41 -30.43 -58.45
N VAL A 3 15.45 -30.83 -57.68
CA VAL A 3 16.70 -30.11 -57.33
C VAL A 3 16.66 -29.40 -55.95
N GLU A 4 17.56 -29.60 -54.97
CA GLU A 4 18.69 -30.52 -54.71
C GLU A 4 19.09 -30.43 -53.22
N GLN A 5 19.67 -31.50 -52.68
CA GLN A 5 20.42 -31.58 -51.41
C GLN A 5 21.86 -31.05 -51.56
N ARG A 6 22.47 -30.62 -50.44
CA ARG A 6 23.90 -30.79 -50.01
C ARG A 6 24.01 -30.25 -48.58
N SER A 7 24.19 -31.03 -47.50
CA SER A 7 25.37 -31.78 -47.02
C SER A 7 26.68 -30.98 -47.05
N GLU A 8 27.24 -30.62 -45.88
CA GLU A 8 28.38 -31.34 -45.30
C GLU A 8 28.88 -30.71 -43.98
N THR A 9 29.40 -31.62 -43.17
CA THR A 9 30.06 -31.54 -41.87
C THR A 9 31.42 -30.86 -41.89
N SER A 10 31.80 -30.22 -40.78
CA SER A 10 33.20 -30.20 -40.33
C SER A 10 33.29 -29.90 -38.83
N GLU A 11 33.67 -30.93 -38.08
CA GLU A 11 34.26 -30.83 -36.74
C GLU A 11 35.56 -30.02 -36.78
N ILE A 12 35.80 -29.18 -35.78
CA ILE A 12 37.15 -28.73 -35.40
C ILE A 12 37.26 -28.84 -33.88
N THR A 13 38.24 -29.63 -33.45
CA THR A 13 38.61 -29.93 -32.07
C THR A 13 39.66 -28.92 -31.55
N ILE A 14 39.38 -28.39 -30.35
CA ILE A 14 40.25 -27.95 -29.23
C ILE A 14 41.60 -27.26 -29.54
N VAL A 15 41.77 -26.04 -29.01
CA VAL A 15 43.03 -25.63 -28.33
C VAL A 15 42.68 -24.79 -27.09
N SER A 16 43.07 -25.31 -25.91
CA SER A 16 43.13 -24.59 -24.64
C SER A 16 44.39 -23.72 -24.58
N GLU A 17 44.25 -22.49 -24.07
CA GLU A 17 45.15 -21.84 -23.10
C GLU A 17 45.00 -20.31 -23.21
N MET A 18 44.47 -19.69 -22.15
CA MET A 18 45.02 -18.46 -21.60
C MET A 18 44.39 -18.22 -20.23
N GLY A 19 45.16 -18.54 -19.20
CA GLY A 19 44.84 -18.16 -17.83
C GLY A 19 45.03 -16.66 -17.63
N ILE A 20 44.01 -16.00 -17.08
CA ILE A 20 44.17 -14.70 -16.44
C ILE A 20 43.36 -14.74 -15.13
N HIS A 21 44.08 -14.55 -14.02
CA HIS A 21 43.56 -14.41 -12.67
C HIS A 21 42.96 -13.00 -12.43
N SER A 22 41.95 -12.97 -11.54
CA SER A 22 41.58 -11.86 -10.63
C SER A 22 40.54 -10.82 -11.13
N PRO A 23 39.80 -10.12 -10.24
CA PRO A 23 38.89 -10.60 -9.20
C PRO A 23 37.47 -10.00 -9.38
N LEU A 24 36.46 -10.67 -8.81
CA LEU A 24 35.09 -10.15 -8.75
C LEU A 24 35.01 -8.79 -8.03
N PRO A 25 34.36 -7.77 -8.61
CA PRO A 25 33.84 -6.65 -7.85
C PRO A 25 32.47 -7.03 -7.26
N LYS A 26 32.39 -6.91 -5.93
CA LYS A 26 31.13 -6.71 -5.22
C LYS A 26 30.57 -5.35 -5.63
N ASP A 27 29.24 -5.24 -5.70
CA ASP A 27 28.44 -4.01 -5.89
C ASP A 27 28.08 -3.67 -7.35
N GLY A 28 26.91 -4.16 -7.80
CA GLY A 28 26.21 -3.73 -9.02
C GLY A 28 24.82 -3.14 -8.69
N PRO A 29 24.38 -2.05 -9.35
CA PRO A 29 23.20 -1.28 -8.95
C PRO A 29 21.87 -1.81 -9.51
N VAL A 30 20.79 -1.50 -8.77
CA VAL A 30 19.38 -1.79 -9.06
C VAL A 30 18.90 -1.05 -10.31
N VAL A 31 18.39 -1.77 -11.32
CA VAL A 31 17.79 -1.19 -12.55
C VAL A 31 16.27 -1.05 -12.37
N HIS A 32 15.76 0.16 -12.56
CA HIS A 32 14.32 0.45 -12.69
C HIS A 32 13.87 0.19 -14.14
N LEU A 33 12.89 -0.69 -14.34
CA LEU A 33 12.28 -0.99 -15.64
C LEU A 33 11.06 -0.08 -15.87
N GLU A 34 11.09 0.75 -16.92
CA GLU A 34 9.93 1.48 -17.44
C GLU A 34 9.05 0.53 -18.28
N LYS A 35 7.73 0.58 -18.06
CA LYS A 35 6.70 -0.16 -18.80
C LYS A 35 6.57 0.36 -20.25
N ILE A 36 6.40 -0.54 -21.21
CA ILE A 36 6.03 -0.22 -22.60
C ILE A 36 4.51 -0.30 -22.72
N PRO A 37 3.79 0.79 -23.09
CA PRO A 37 2.33 0.79 -23.12
C PRO A 37 1.71 0.24 -24.41
N GLY A 38 0.55 -0.38 -24.31
CA GLY A 38 -0.27 -0.87 -25.44
C GLY A 38 -1.18 0.20 -26.10
N PRO A 39 -1.86 -0.12 -27.22
CA PRO A 39 -2.63 0.84 -28.03
C PRO A 39 -3.82 1.51 -27.30
N ALA A 40 -4.34 0.91 -26.23
CA ALA A 40 -5.38 1.52 -25.38
C ALA A 40 -4.80 2.43 -24.28
N GLU A 41 -3.57 2.15 -23.82
CA GLU A 41 -2.82 3.11 -22.99
C GLU A 41 -2.54 4.38 -23.78
N THR A 42 -2.43 4.34 -25.11
CA THR A 42 -2.16 5.53 -25.93
C THR A 42 -3.28 6.57 -25.87
N ALA A 43 -4.54 6.15 -25.69
CA ALA A 43 -5.69 7.04 -25.47
C ALA A 43 -5.85 7.49 -24.01
N LEU A 44 -5.46 6.65 -23.03
CA LEU A 44 -5.41 7.03 -21.61
C LEU A 44 -4.20 7.94 -21.28
N ASP A 45 -3.11 7.83 -22.04
CA ASP A 45 -1.90 8.66 -21.91
C ASP A 45 -2.07 10.05 -22.54
N GLU A 46 -3.02 10.22 -23.47
CA GLU A 46 -3.36 11.57 -23.98
C GLU A 46 -3.91 12.47 -22.87
N PHE A 47 -4.49 11.87 -21.81
CA PHE A 47 -5.04 12.59 -20.66
C PHE A 47 -4.29 12.33 -19.34
N SER A 48 -3.22 11.52 -19.33
CA SER A 48 -2.43 11.33 -18.12
C SER A 48 -1.72 12.64 -17.75
N SER A 49 -2.00 13.15 -16.55
CA SER A 49 -1.37 14.35 -16.01
C SER A 49 0.16 14.22 -15.98
N ASP A 50 0.71 13.01 -16.10
CA ASP A 50 2.13 12.76 -16.18
C ASP A 50 2.75 12.94 -17.57
N ARG A 51 2.02 13.34 -18.63
CA ARG A 51 2.65 13.82 -19.89
C ARG A 51 2.65 15.34 -20.03
N LEU A 52 1.74 16.03 -19.37
CA LEU A 52 1.70 17.49 -19.39
C LEU A 52 2.88 18.05 -18.60
N LEU A 53 3.77 18.77 -19.28
CA LEU A 53 4.94 19.43 -18.69
C LEU A 53 4.59 20.15 -17.39
N TRP A 54 3.45 20.86 -17.38
CA TRP A 54 2.99 21.60 -16.21
C TRP A 54 2.64 20.71 -15.02
N SER A 55 2.05 19.54 -15.24
CA SER A 55 1.68 18.65 -14.13
C SER A 55 2.90 17.91 -13.56
N ARG A 56 3.88 17.53 -14.39
CA ARG A 56 5.21 17.08 -13.92
C ARG A 56 5.94 18.15 -13.10
N ILE A 57 5.90 19.39 -13.58
CA ILE A 57 6.46 20.54 -12.85
C ILE A 57 5.71 20.70 -11.52
N ARG A 58 4.38 20.70 -11.54
CA ARG A 58 3.54 20.87 -10.34
C ARG A 58 3.74 19.77 -9.30
N SER A 59 3.88 18.51 -9.70
CA SER A 59 4.12 17.39 -8.79
C SER A 59 5.52 17.46 -8.18
N THR A 60 6.54 17.78 -8.99
CA THR A 60 7.94 17.89 -8.54
C THR A 60 8.20 19.14 -7.70
N MET A 61 7.57 20.26 -8.06
CA MET A 61 7.73 21.58 -7.42
C MET A 61 6.70 21.85 -6.33
N ARG A 62 5.91 20.83 -5.93
CA ARG A 62 4.85 20.99 -4.93
C ARG A 62 5.37 21.53 -3.59
N ASP A 63 6.48 20.96 -3.09
CA ASP A 63 7.11 21.40 -1.85
C ASP A 63 7.64 22.85 -1.97
N PRO A 64 8.44 23.21 -3.01
CA PRO A 64 8.83 24.61 -3.25
C PRO A 64 7.67 25.58 -3.40
N PHE A 65 6.61 25.23 -4.14
CA PHE A 65 5.45 26.10 -4.33
C PHE A 65 4.69 26.34 -3.03
N ALA A 66 4.60 25.33 -2.16
CA ALA A 66 4.03 25.46 -0.84
C ALA A 66 4.85 26.41 0.04
N GLU A 67 6.18 26.26 0.08
CA GLU A 67 7.08 27.18 0.81
C GLU A 67 7.01 28.62 0.26
N PHE A 68 6.99 28.77 -1.06
CA PHE A 68 6.80 30.07 -1.73
C PHE A 68 5.49 30.72 -1.29
N MET A 69 4.36 30.00 -1.39
CA MET A 69 3.04 30.55 -1.10
C MET A 69 2.86 30.83 0.39
N GLY A 70 3.38 29.96 1.26
CA GLY A 70 3.33 30.18 2.70
C GLY A 70 4.13 31.42 3.11
N THR A 71 5.34 31.60 2.59
CA THR A 71 6.12 32.83 2.86
C THR A 71 5.48 34.05 2.21
N PHE A 72 4.90 33.93 1.01
CA PHE A 72 4.14 35.02 0.38
C PHE A 72 2.99 35.51 1.27
N ILE A 73 2.21 34.59 1.85
CA ILE A 73 1.11 34.93 2.77
C ILE A 73 1.61 35.60 4.05
N ILE A 74 2.72 35.12 4.62
CA ILE A 74 3.33 35.76 5.80
C ILE A 74 3.60 37.24 5.51
N LEU A 75 4.21 37.55 4.37
CA LEU A 75 4.59 38.92 4.01
C LEU A 75 3.39 39.77 3.60
N MET A 76 2.38 39.22 2.93
CA MET A 76 1.15 39.95 2.60
C MET A 76 0.45 40.49 3.85
N PHE A 77 0.39 39.69 4.92
CA PHE A 77 -0.15 40.15 6.20
C PHE A 77 0.84 41.02 6.98
N GLY A 78 2.10 40.60 7.03
CA GLY A 78 3.18 41.27 7.78
C GLY A 78 3.48 42.67 7.26
N ASP A 79 3.93 42.79 6.01
CA ASP A 79 4.24 44.10 5.41
C ASP A 79 2.96 44.92 5.22
N GLY A 80 1.84 44.28 4.90
CA GLY A 80 0.55 44.94 4.75
C GLY A 80 0.08 45.65 6.02
N VAL A 81 0.24 45.04 7.19
CA VAL A 81 -0.10 45.69 8.46
C VAL A 81 0.88 46.79 8.83
N VAL A 82 2.17 46.62 8.54
CA VAL A 82 3.18 47.67 8.77
C VAL A 82 2.91 48.87 7.88
N ALA A 83 2.62 48.65 6.59
CA ALA A 83 2.28 49.70 5.63
C ALA A 83 1.10 50.53 6.11
N GLN A 84 0.03 49.87 6.57
CA GLN A 84 -1.15 50.55 7.08
C GLN A 84 -0.83 51.41 8.32
N VAL A 85 -0.06 50.89 9.28
CA VAL A 85 0.29 51.64 10.50
C VAL A 85 1.21 52.82 10.18
N VAL A 86 2.27 52.59 9.38
CA VAL A 86 3.25 53.62 9.02
C VAL A 86 2.62 54.73 8.18
N LEU A 87 1.96 54.38 7.07
CA LEU A 87 1.45 55.35 6.11
C LEU A 87 0.24 56.16 6.65
N SER A 88 -0.41 55.66 7.69
CA SER A 88 -1.47 56.39 8.41
C SER A 88 -0.95 57.22 9.58
N ASN A 89 0.37 57.33 9.78
CA ASN A 89 0.97 57.95 10.97
C ASN A 89 0.40 57.39 12.29
N GLY A 90 0.17 56.07 12.35
CA GLY A 90 -0.38 55.39 13.52
C GLY A 90 -1.88 55.61 13.77
N GLN A 91 -2.62 56.24 12.84
CA GLN A 91 -4.07 56.44 13.00
C GLN A 91 -4.89 55.17 12.69
N LYS A 92 -4.37 54.26 11.86
CA LYS A 92 -5.03 53.01 11.45
C LYS A 92 -4.27 51.78 11.96
N GLY A 93 -4.03 51.77 13.26
CA GLY A 93 -3.39 50.68 13.99
C GLY A 93 -2.17 51.14 14.77
N ASN A 94 -1.61 50.24 15.55
CA ASN A 94 -0.43 50.52 16.39
C ASN A 94 0.55 49.35 16.32
N TYR A 95 1.59 49.42 17.14
CA TYR A 95 2.62 48.38 17.20
C TYR A 95 2.06 46.98 17.55
N GLN A 96 1.00 46.89 18.36
CA GLN A 96 0.34 45.61 18.64
C GLN A 96 -0.41 45.10 17.41
N SER A 97 -1.02 45.97 16.61
CA SER A 97 -1.63 45.60 15.33
C SER A 97 -0.59 44.94 14.40
N ILE A 98 0.66 45.42 14.41
CA ILE A 98 1.76 44.81 13.67
C ILE A 98 1.99 43.37 14.13
N SER A 99 2.14 43.14 15.44
CA SER A 99 2.30 41.78 15.99
C SER A 99 1.14 40.84 15.63
N TRP A 100 -0.10 41.34 15.62
CA TRP A 100 -1.28 40.58 15.17
C TRP A 100 -1.18 40.17 13.70
N GLY A 101 -0.82 41.10 12.81
CA GLY A 101 -0.69 40.81 11.38
C GLY A 101 0.40 39.77 11.10
N TRP A 102 1.58 39.89 11.73
CA TRP A 102 2.65 38.90 11.59
C TRP A 102 2.28 37.54 12.16
N GLY A 103 1.60 37.49 13.31
CA GLY A 103 1.09 36.24 13.88
C GLY A 103 0.08 35.55 12.94
N LEU A 104 -0.89 36.30 12.41
CA LEU A 104 -1.90 35.77 11.47
C LEU A 104 -1.25 35.29 10.17
N GLY A 105 -0.29 36.05 9.66
CA GLY A 105 0.48 35.69 8.48
C GLY A 105 1.19 34.34 8.65
N VAL A 106 1.84 34.10 9.79
CA VAL A 106 2.49 32.80 10.07
C VAL A 106 1.48 31.67 10.22
N MET A 107 0.37 31.88 10.93
CA MET A 107 -0.68 30.85 11.05
C MET A 107 -1.21 30.40 9.69
N LEU A 108 -1.63 31.35 8.86
CA LEU A 108 -2.21 31.08 7.54
C LEU A 108 -1.14 30.57 6.56
N GLY A 109 0.09 31.07 6.67
CA GLY A 109 1.23 30.56 5.91
C GLY A 109 1.50 29.09 6.23
N VAL A 110 1.46 28.70 7.50
CA VAL A 110 1.65 27.30 7.93
C VAL A 110 0.51 26.40 7.44
N TYR A 111 -0.74 26.86 7.51
CA TYR A 111 -1.88 26.11 6.92
C TYR A 111 -1.69 25.90 5.42
N THR A 112 -1.22 26.92 4.71
CA THR A 112 -1.04 26.87 3.26
C THR A 112 0.14 25.97 2.86
N ALA A 113 1.22 25.98 3.64
CA ALA A 113 2.44 25.24 3.35
C ALA A 113 2.51 23.87 4.04
N GLY A 114 1.42 23.37 4.64
CA GLY A 114 1.44 22.15 5.45
C GLY A 114 2.04 20.93 4.75
N ILE A 115 1.91 20.85 3.42
CA ILE A 115 2.45 19.75 2.62
C ILE A 115 3.98 19.71 2.54
N SER A 116 4.66 20.85 2.63
CA SER A 116 6.13 20.92 2.60
C SER A 116 6.77 20.70 3.98
N GLY A 117 5.96 20.58 5.04
CA GLY A 117 6.38 20.70 6.43
C GLY A 117 6.34 22.13 6.97
N ALA A 118 5.93 23.10 6.15
CA ALA A 118 5.74 24.52 6.52
C ALA A 118 6.92 25.15 7.26
N HIS A 119 8.13 25.06 6.70
CA HIS A 119 9.31 25.62 7.35
C HIS A 119 9.31 27.16 7.29
N LEU A 120 8.97 27.72 6.13
CA LEU A 120 8.74 29.15 5.83
C LEU A 120 9.87 30.12 6.21
N ASN A 121 11.00 29.57 6.66
CA ASN A 121 12.14 30.25 7.22
C ASN A 121 13.40 29.40 6.92
N PRO A 122 14.42 29.97 6.25
CA PRO A 122 15.66 29.26 5.95
C PRO A 122 16.38 28.75 7.22
N ALA A 123 16.37 29.52 8.32
CA ALA A 123 17.00 29.12 9.57
C ALA A 123 16.29 27.93 10.24
N VAL A 124 14.96 27.88 10.16
CA VAL A 124 14.16 26.73 10.63
C VAL A 124 14.42 25.50 9.77
N THR A 125 14.46 25.67 8.44
CA THR A 125 14.80 24.58 7.50
C THR A 125 16.18 24.00 7.81
N PHE A 126 17.15 24.86 8.07
CA PHE A 126 18.51 24.46 8.44
C PHE A 126 18.55 23.70 9.78
N ALA A 127 17.84 24.18 10.80
CA ALA A 127 17.75 23.49 12.08
C ALA A 127 17.11 22.09 11.93
N ASN A 128 16.09 21.94 11.08
CA ASN A 128 15.48 20.64 10.77
C ASN A 128 16.44 19.69 10.02
N CYS A 129 17.33 20.20 9.17
CA CYS A 129 18.41 19.39 8.55
C CYS A 129 19.34 18.81 9.61
N VAL A 130 19.65 19.59 10.65
CA VAL A 130 20.56 19.19 11.73
C VAL A 130 19.89 18.23 12.70
N TYR A 131 18.71 18.56 13.24
CA TYR A 131 18.11 17.84 14.36
C TYR A 131 17.00 16.86 14.00
N ARG A 132 16.33 17.02 12.84
CA ARG A 132 15.12 16.25 12.46
C ARG A 132 15.26 15.49 11.13
N ARG A 133 16.49 15.28 10.67
CA ARG A 133 16.83 14.52 9.44
C ARG A 133 16.16 15.06 8.16
N PHE A 134 15.87 16.36 8.11
CA PHE A 134 15.40 16.95 6.87
C PHE A 134 16.51 16.85 5.79
N PRO A 135 16.21 16.46 4.54
CA PRO A 135 17.24 16.23 3.54
C PRO A 135 18.03 17.50 3.21
N TRP A 136 19.36 17.48 3.42
CA TRP A 136 20.26 18.59 3.10
C TRP A 136 20.17 19.08 1.65
N ARG A 137 19.83 18.19 0.71
CA ARG A 137 19.64 18.55 -0.71
C ARG A 137 18.41 19.41 -0.97
N LYS A 138 17.38 19.38 -0.09
CA LYS A 138 16.17 20.20 -0.22
C LYS A 138 16.37 21.61 0.34
N PHE A 139 17.33 21.83 1.24
CA PHE A 139 17.55 23.11 1.90
C PHE A 139 17.73 24.30 0.93
N PRO A 140 18.60 24.22 -0.11
CA PRO A 140 18.75 25.33 -1.06
C PRO A 140 17.47 25.64 -1.83
N VAL A 141 16.68 24.61 -2.18
CA VAL A 141 15.44 24.77 -2.93
C VAL A 141 14.36 25.45 -2.08
N TYR A 142 14.23 25.04 -0.82
CA TYR A 142 13.32 25.66 0.14
C TYR A 142 13.70 27.12 0.41
N ALA A 143 14.99 27.39 0.64
CA ALA A 143 15.47 28.75 0.89
C ALA A 143 15.16 29.67 -0.31
N ILE A 144 15.43 29.23 -1.54
CA ILE A 144 15.11 30.00 -2.76
C ILE A 144 13.60 30.24 -2.88
N ALA A 145 12.79 29.22 -2.65
CA ALA A 145 11.33 29.36 -2.73
C ALA A 145 10.79 30.36 -1.70
N GLN A 146 11.25 30.28 -0.45
CA GLN A 146 10.90 31.21 0.62
C GLN A 146 11.34 32.64 0.27
N PHE A 147 12.56 32.83 -0.26
CA PHE A 147 13.05 34.14 -0.71
C PHE A 147 12.18 34.73 -1.81
N LEU A 148 11.85 33.94 -2.83
CA LEU A 148 11.02 34.39 -3.93
C LEU A 148 9.60 34.73 -3.46
N GLY A 149 9.05 33.95 -2.52
CA GLY A 149 7.74 34.22 -1.93
C GLY A 149 7.70 35.58 -1.24
N ALA A 150 8.70 35.86 -0.39
CA ALA A 150 8.82 37.12 0.32
C ALA A 150 9.08 38.30 -0.64
N PHE A 151 9.99 38.12 -1.61
CA PHE A 151 10.29 39.11 -2.63
C PHE A 151 9.03 39.51 -3.42
N CYS A 152 8.27 38.53 -3.93
CA CYS A 152 7.05 38.80 -4.68
C CYS A 152 5.97 39.47 -3.82
N ALA A 153 5.75 39.01 -2.58
CA ALA A 153 4.76 39.59 -1.69
C ALA A 153 5.04 41.07 -1.39
N SER A 154 6.28 41.43 -1.08
CA SER A 154 6.65 42.83 -0.84
C SER A 154 6.39 43.74 -2.05
N GLY A 155 6.60 43.24 -3.28
CA GLY A 155 6.26 43.98 -4.50
C GLY A 155 4.75 44.19 -4.66
N VAL A 156 3.95 43.18 -4.30
CA VAL A 156 2.47 43.29 -4.30
C VAL A 156 2.00 44.28 -3.25
N VAL A 157 2.53 44.23 -2.02
CA VAL A 157 2.20 45.19 -0.97
C VAL A 157 2.60 46.60 -1.38
N TYR A 158 3.80 46.79 -1.94
CA TYR A 158 4.23 48.07 -2.49
C TYR A 158 3.27 48.60 -3.55
N ALA A 159 2.91 47.78 -4.54
CA ALA A 159 1.97 48.17 -5.58
C ALA A 159 0.61 48.58 -5.00
N ASN A 160 0.12 47.84 -4.01
CA ASN A 160 -1.14 48.13 -3.32
C ASN A 160 -1.12 49.47 -2.56
N TYR A 161 0.02 49.83 -1.96
CA TYR A 161 0.17 51.05 -1.15
C TYR A 161 0.89 52.20 -1.86
N LYS A 162 1.21 52.07 -3.15
CA LYS A 162 2.06 53.03 -3.88
C LYS A 162 1.60 54.48 -3.75
N SER A 163 0.30 54.73 -3.90
CA SER A 163 -0.26 56.09 -3.79
C SER A 163 -0.08 56.68 -2.40
N ALA A 164 -0.29 55.88 -1.36
CA ALA A 164 -0.10 56.29 0.03
C ALA A 164 1.40 56.51 0.33
N ILE A 165 2.29 55.67 -0.20
CA ILE A 165 3.74 55.85 -0.12
C ILE A 165 4.17 57.17 -0.78
N ASP A 166 3.68 57.45 -1.99
CA ASP A 166 3.99 58.70 -2.71
C ASP A 166 3.55 59.94 -1.92
N VAL A 167 2.39 59.89 -1.27
CA VAL A 167 1.91 61.00 -0.41
C VAL A 167 2.75 61.11 0.86
N PHE A 168 3.05 59.98 1.51
CA PHE A 168 3.80 59.95 2.76
C PHE A 168 5.25 60.45 2.60
N GLU A 169 5.91 60.06 1.51
CA GLU A 169 7.29 60.48 1.21
C GLU A 169 7.37 61.86 0.54
N GLY A 170 6.23 62.49 0.22
CA GLY A 170 6.16 63.86 -0.29
C GLY A 170 6.31 64.01 -1.81
N GLY A 171 6.15 62.93 -2.59
CA GLY A 171 6.18 63.00 -4.04
C GLY A 171 6.32 61.65 -4.75
N SER A 172 5.88 61.59 -6.01
CA SER A 172 6.03 60.41 -6.85
C SER A 172 7.51 60.13 -7.14
N GLY A 173 7.97 58.92 -6.78
CA GLY A 173 9.34 58.48 -7.06
C GLY A 173 10.36 58.79 -5.95
N ILE A 174 9.93 59.39 -4.84
CA ILE A 174 10.77 59.53 -3.64
C ILE A 174 10.70 58.22 -2.86
N ARG A 175 11.85 57.58 -2.63
CA ARG A 175 11.96 56.30 -1.91
C ARG A 175 13.12 56.37 -0.94
N THR A 176 12.82 56.46 0.35
CA THR A 176 13.81 56.76 1.38
C THR A 176 13.88 55.69 2.46
N VAL A 177 15.07 55.59 3.07
CA VAL A 177 15.43 54.52 4.00
C VAL A 177 15.50 55.07 5.43
N PRO A 178 14.99 54.33 6.45
CA PRO A 178 15.07 54.77 7.84
C PRO A 178 16.50 55.16 8.25
N GLY A 179 16.62 56.33 8.89
CA GLY A 179 17.91 56.95 9.25
C GLY A 179 18.44 57.99 8.24
N TYR A 180 17.84 58.09 7.04
CA TYR A 180 18.19 59.07 6.02
C TYR A 180 17.08 60.10 5.73
N SER A 181 15.84 59.81 6.14
CA SER A 181 14.67 60.69 6.03
C SER A 181 13.71 60.43 7.18
N GLU A 182 12.98 61.45 7.63
CA GLU A 182 11.92 61.35 8.65
C GLU A 182 10.64 60.70 8.12
N THR A 183 10.43 60.75 6.79
CA THR A 183 9.27 60.13 6.11
C THR A 183 9.63 58.79 5.45
N ALA A 184 10.69 58.12 5.88
CA ALA A 184 11.18 56.91 5.23
C ALA A 184 10.20 55.73 5.29
N THR A 185 9.95 55.10 4.13
CA THR A 185 9.02 53.97 4.02
C THR A 185 9.67 52.60 3.82
N ALA A 186 11.00 52.50 3.64
CA ALA A 186 11.65 51.19 3.46
C ALA A 186 11.45 50.24 4.65
N GLY A 187 11.22 50.79 5.85
CA GLY A 187 10.91 50.04 7.08
C GLY A 187 9.56 49.31 7.06
N ILE A 188 8.74 49.53 6.04
CA ILE A 188 7.52 48.74 5.79
C ILE A 188 7.87 47.31 5.38
N PHE A 189 8.93 47.15 4.60
CA PHE A 189 9.24 45.91 3.91
C PHE A 189 10.34 45.10 4.58
N CYS A 190 11.32 45.79 5.19
CA CYS A 190 12.46 45.12 5.80
C CYS A 190 12.88 45.80 7.10
N THR A 191 13.62 45.10 7.95
CA THR A 191 13.86 45.55 9.31
C THR A 191 15.07 46.48 9.40
N TYR A 192 14.99 47.42 10.33
CA TYR A 192 16.08 48.34 10.66
C TYR A 192 16.14 48.49 12.18
N PRO A 193 17.34 48.52 12.77
CA PRO A 193 17.47 48.60 14.22
C PRO A 193 17.12 50.00 14.71
N ALA A 194 16.61 50.08 15.93
CA ALA A 194 16.36 51.35 16.58
C ALA A 194 17.68 52.14 16.78
N PRO A 195 17.65 53.49 16.75
CA PRO A 195 18.86 54.31 16.78
C PRO A 195 19.75 54.11 18.02
N PHE A 196 19.18 53.64 19.14
CA PHE A 196 19.91 53.41 20.39
C PHE A 196 20.62 52.04 20.46
N MET A 197 20.38 51.15 19.49
CA MET A 197 20.90 49.79 19.54
C MET A 197 22.41 49.75 19.28
N THR A 198 23.13 48.97 20.10
CA THR A 198 24.53 48.61 19.83
C THR A 198 24.58 47.37 18.93
N ARG A 199 25.67 47.18 18.17
CA ARG A 199 25.85 45.96 17.34
C ARG A 199 25.72 44.66 18.13
N THR A 200 26.23 44.66 19.37
CA THR A 200 26.09 43.53 20.30
C THR A 200 24.63 43.30 20.67
N GLY A 201 23.90 44.37 21.02
CA GLY A 201 22.46 44.29 21.31
C GLY A 201 21.65 43.81 20.12
N MET A 202 21.94 44.29 18.91
CA MET A 202 21.29 43.85 17.68
C MET A 202 21.44 42.34 17.45
N PHE A 203 22.65 41.80 17.66
CA PHE A 203 22.90 40.37 17.52
C PHE A 203 22.14 39.55 18.55
N PHE A 204 22.19 39.93 19.84
CA PHE A 204 21.52 39.20 20.92
C PHE A 204 20.00 39.23 20.80
N SER A 205 19.41 40.36 20.41
CA SER A 205 17.98 40.50 20.16
C SER A 205 17.49 39.46 19.14
N GLU A 206 18.14 39.40 17.98
CA GLU A 206 17.81 38.42 16.92
C GLU A 206 18.12 36.96 17.32
N PHE A 207 19.22 36.74 18.04
CA PHE A 207 19.64 35.42 18.47
C PHE A 207 18.63 34.82 19.46
N ILE A 208 18.25 35.58 20.48
CA ILE A 208 17.31 35.14 21.53
C ILE A 208 15.93 34.89 20.93
N ALA A 209 15.43 35.83 20.11
CA ALA A 209 14.13 35.69 19.45
C ALA A 209 14.07 34.44 18.54
N SER A 210 15.14 34.19 17.76
CA SER A 210 15.23 33.02 16.87
C SER A 210 15.42 31.70 17.61
N ALA A 211 16.14 31.71 18.75
CA ALA A 211 16.27 30.55 19.63
C ALA A 211 14.93 30.19 20.29
N LEU A 212 14.19 31.20 20.79
CA LEU A 212 12.87 31.00 21.36
C LEU A 212 11.89 30.46 20.31
N LEU A 213 11.92 31.02 19.09
CA LEU A 213 11.12 30.53 17.96
C LEU A 213 11.35 29.04 17.72
N MET A 214 12.60 28.61 17.54
CA MET A 214 12.89 27.21 17.19
C MET A 214 12.59 26.25 18.34
N PHE A 215 12.91 26.65 19.58
CA PHE A 215 12.60 25.87 20.78
C PHE A 215 11.09 25.60 20.87
N LEU A 216 10.27 26.64 20.68
CA LEU A 216 8.81 26.52 20.74
C LEU A 216 8.23 25.78 19.53
N ILE A 217 8.81 25.92 18.33
CA ILE A 217 8.42 25.09 17.16
C ILE A 217 8.55 23.61 17.52
N TYR A 218 9.69 23.18 18.09
CA TYR A 218 9.87 21.78 18.49
C TYR A 218 8.96 21.36 19.65
N ALA A 219 8.75 22.23 20.64
CA ALA A 219 7.80 21.96 21.72
C ALA A 219 6.38 21.73 21.20
N LEU A 220 5.95 22.51 20.21
CA LEU A 220 4.59 22.45 19.65
C LEU A 220 4.41 21.31 18.64
N THR A 221 5.46 20.95 17.90
CA THR A 221 5.45 19.90 16.86
C THR A 221 5.85 18.51 17.38
N GLY A 222 6.29 18.38 18.63
CA GLY A 222 6.72 17.12 19.23
C GLY A 222 5.61 16.05 19.37
N ASP A 223 6.02 14.77 19.36
CA ASP A 223 5.14 13.61 19.57
C ASP A 223 4.49 13.67 20.97
N ARG A 224 3.17 13.44 21.05
CA ARG A 224 2.38 13.41 22.30
C ARG A 224 2.94 12.43 23.35
N ARG A 225 3.72 11.44 22.93
CA ARG A 225 4.41 10.49 23.81
C ARG A 225 5.55 11.12 24.63
N HIS A 226 6.05 12.29 24.24
CA HIS A 226 7.19 12.96 24.88
C HIS A 226 6.86 14.41 25.35
N GLY A 227 5.59 14.86 25.26
CA GLY A 227 5.14 16.19 25.72
C GLY A 227 3.74 16.59 25.22
N THR A 228 3.24 17.78 25.61
CA THR A 228 1.91 18.33 25.24
C THR A 228 1.88 18.96 23.84
N GLY A 229 2.33 18.25 22.80
CA GLY A 229 2.32 18.76 21.42
C GLY A 229 0.92 19.25 20.97
N ALA A 230 0.86 20.36 20.24
CA ALA A 230 -0.38 21.05 19.91
C ALA A 230 -1.22 20.36 18.82
N GLY A 231 -0.64 19.40 18.09
CA GLY A 231 -1.34 18.62 17.06
C GLY A 231 -1.98 19.52 15.99
N ASN A 232 -3.29 19.38 15.77
CA ASN A 232 -4.01 20.20 14.80
C ASN A 232 -4.07 21.70 15.17
N LEU A 233 -3.77 22.06 16.44
CA LEU A 233 -3.72 23.45 16.89
C LEU A 233 -2.33 24.09 16.71
N THR A 234 -1.35 23.37 16.17
CA THR A 234 0.02 23.90 15.97
C THR A 234 0.06 25.23 15.21
N PRO A 235 -0.68 25.43 14.09
CA PRO A 235 -0.67 26.74 13.41
C PRO A 235 -1.19 27.88 14.30
N LEU A 236 -2.23 27.62 15.11
CA LEU A 236 -2.78 28.57 16.07
C LEU A 236 -1.83 28.82 17.25
N ALA A 237 -1.06 27.82 17.68
CA ALA A 237 -0.04 28.03 18.69
C ALA A 237 1.12 28.89 18.15
N LEU A 238 1.54 28.66 16.90
CA LEU A 238 2.56 29.45 16.23
C LEU A 238 2.14 30.92 16.02
N PHE A 239 0.84 31.19 15.83
CA PHE A 239 0.29 32.55 15.89
C PHE A 239 0.73 33.26 17.18
N PHE A 240 0.49 32.64 18.34
CA PHE A 240 0.81 33.24 19.64
C PHE A 240 2.32 33.35 19.88
N VAL A 241 3.12 32.40 19.36
CA VAL A 241 4.58 32.48 19.42
C VAL A 241 5.10 33.72 18.68
N ILE A 242 4.67 33.92 17.44
CA ILE A 242 5.11 35.06 16.63
C ILE A 242 4.57 36.37 17.17
N PHE A 243 3.31 36.39 17.61
CA PHE A 243 2.73 37.53 18.29
C PHE A 243 3.56 37.94 19.52
N GLY A 244 3.90 36.97 20.37
CA GLY A 244 4.71 37.19 21.58
C GLY A 244 6.12 37.68 21.26
N ILE A 245 6.79 37.09 20.26
CA ILE A 245 8.11 37.54 19.82
C ILE A 245 8.06 38.98 19.30
N GLY A 246 7.08 39.31 18.45
CA GLY A 246 6.92 40.67 17.92
C GLY A 246 6.64 41.70 19.01
N ALA A 247 5.83 41.33 20.01
CA ALA A 247 5.50 42.18 21.16
C ALA A 247 6.70 42.41 22.10
N CYS A 248 7.59 41.42 22.27
CA CYS A 248 8.71 41.49 23.21
C CYS A 248 10.00 42.04 22.59
N PHE A 249 10.31 41.69 21.34
CA PHE A 249 11.63 41.95 20.74
C PHE A 249 11.59 42.96 19.59
N GLY A 250 10.41 43.33 19.11
CA GLY A 250 10.37 43.93 17.80
C GLY A 250 10.64 45.44 17.72
N TRP A 251 10.60 46.18 18.82
CA TRP A 251 11.04 47.59 18.81
C TRP A 251 12.54 47.73 18.58
N GLU A 252 13.34 46.77 19.08
CA GLU A 252 14.80 46.84 19.04
C GLU A 252 15.34 46.72 17.61
N THR A 253 14.94 45.66 16.91
CA THR A 253 15.53 45.26 15.62
C THR A 253 14.49 44.99 14.54
N GLY A 254 13.18 45.05 14.87
CA GLY A 254 12.14 44.59 13.97
C GLY A 254 12.00 43.07 13.90
N TYR A 255 12.68 42.32 14.80
CA TYR A 255 12.59 40.86 14.95
C TYR A 255 12.66 40.10 13.63
N ALA A 256 13.72 40.32 12.83
CA ALA A 256 13.88 39.71 11.52
C ALA A 256 13.61 38.20 11.59
N ILE A 257 14.30 37.48 12.48
CA ILE A 257 14.21 36.04 12.87
C ILE A 257 14.10 35.01 11.75
N ASN A 258 13.99 35.47 10.51
CA ASN A 258 13.72 34.76 9.29
C ASN A 258 14.42 35.51 8.16
N LEU A 259 15.47 34.91 7.64
CA LEU A 259 16.24 35.51 6.55
C LEU A 259 15.37 35.77 5.31
N ALA A 260 14.41 34.90 4.99
CA ALA A 260 13.53 35.11 3.84
C ALA A 260 12.60 36.30 4.01
N ARG A 261 12.09 36.49 5.23
CA ARG A 261 11.27 37.65 5.60
C ARG A 261 11.99 38.97 5.37
N ASP A 262 13.29 39.03 5.60
CA ASP A 262 14.02 40.29 5.52
C ASP A 262 14.70 40.51 4.17
N PHE A 263 15.47 39.51 3.69
CA PHE A 263 16.30 39.66 2.49
C PHE A 263 15.47 39.81 1.20
N GLY A 264 14.37 39.05 1.07
CA GLY A 264 13.50 39.13 -0.11
C GLY A 264 12.93 40.55 -0.30
N PRO A 265 12.21 41.08 0.68
CA PRO A 265 11.66 42.44 0.61
C PRO A 265 12.72 43.54 0.52
N ARG A 266 13.89 43.34 1.15
CA ARG A 266 15.02 44.27 1.03
C ARG A 266 15.56 44.35 -0.39
N LEU A 267 15.69 43.20 -1.06
CA LEU A 267 16.07 43.13 -2.46
C LEU A 267 14.99 43.75 -3.37
N MET A 268 13.70 43.53 -3.07
CA MET A 268 12.61 44.20 -3.80
C MET A 268 12.69 45.72 -3.64
N SER A 269 12.90 46.21 -2.42
CA SER A 269 13.03 47.65 -2.13
C SER A 269 14.17 48.28 -2.92
N PHE A 270 15.30 47.58 -3.06
CA PHE A 270 16.38 48.03 -3.94
C PHE A 270 15.93 48.22 -5.40
N PHE A 271 15.21 47.25 -5.97
CA PHE A 271 14.68 47.35 -7.35
C PHE A 271 13.59 48.41 -7.53
N LEU A 272 12.85 48.73 -6.47
CA LEU A 272 11.80 49.75 -6.48
C LEU A 272 12.34 51.19 -6.36
N GLY A 273 13.65 51.36 -6.24
CA GLY A 273 14.31 52.67 -6.26
C GLY A 273 14.67 53.25 -4.88
N TYR A 274 14.58 52.47 -3.80
CA TYR A 274 15.05 52.90 -2.46
C TYR A 274 16.58 53.05 -2.36
N GLY A 275 17.31 52.65 -3.41
CA GLY A 275 18.76 52.79 -3.52
C GLY A 275 19.55 51.76 -2.70
N PRO A 276 20.90 51.76 -2.82
CA PRO A 276 21.77 50.82 -2.13
C PRO A 276 21.80 51.02 -0.60
N GLU A 277 21.23 52.10 -0.09
CA GLU A 277 21.21 52.41 1.34
C GLU A 277 20.33 51.44 2.14
N VAL A 278 19.39 50.73 1.49
CA VAL A 278 18.61 49.63 2.11
C VAL A 278 19.50 48.53 2.70
N PHE A 279 20.74 48.45 2.26
CA PHE A 279 21.74 47.46 2.66
C PHE A 279 22.75 48.00 3.69
N LYS A 280 22.87 49.32 3.84
CA LYS A 280 23.89 49.99 4.66
C LYS A 280 23.33 50.69 5.91
N ALA A 281 22.03 51.00 5.91
CA ALA A 281 21.35 51.66 7.02
C ALA A 281 21.50 50.91 8.35
N GLY A 282 21.36 51.64 9.46
CA GLY A 282 21.51 51.07 10.81
C GLY A 282 22.96 50.70 11.16
N GLY A 283 23.94 51.40 10.59
CA GLY A 283 25.35 51.18 10.85
C GLY A 283 25.86 49.83 10.34
N TYR A 284 25.48 49.47 9.11
CA TYR A 284 25.83 48.19 8.46
C TYR A 284 25.12 46.98 9.11
N TYR A 285 23.88 47.17 9.56
CA TYR A 285 23.07 46.14 10.23
C TYR A 285 22.86 44.89 9.36
N PHE A 286 22.60 45.09 8.06
CA PHE A 286 22.37 43.99 7.11
C PHE A 286 23.68 43.47 6.46
N TRP A 287 24.55 44.35 5.96
CA TRP A 287 25.90 44.03 5.45
C TRP A 287 26.98 44.70 6.27
N THR A 288 28.10 44.04 6.60
CA THR A 288 29.21 44.55 7.42
C THR A 288 30.55 44.62 6.67
N ASP A 289 31.46 45.50 7.11
CA ASP A 289 32.84 45.67 6.63
C ASP A 289 33.81 44.60 7.22
N GLU A 290 34.99 44.43 6.60
CA GLU A 290 36.00 43.33 6.55
C GLU A 290 36.24 42.42 7.78
N LYS A 291 35.66 42.65 8.97
CA LYS A 291 35.91 41.85 10.18
C LYS A 291 34.72 41.49 11.09
N GLN A 292 33.45 41.76 10.76
CA GLN A 292 32.29 41.41 11.64
C GLN A 292 31.04 40.94 10.85
N ARG A 293 30.00 40.46 11.56
CA ARG A 293 28.95 39.49 11.10
C ARG A 293 27.68 40.15 10.53
N GLN A 294 27.09 39.56 9.49
CA GLN A 294 25.78 39.92 8.89
C GLN A 294 24.63 39.52 9.82
N ILE A 295 24.03 40.44 10.58
CA ILE A 295 23.19 40.09 11.75
C ILE A 295 21.88 39.39 11.36
N PRO A 296 20.99 39.93 10.51
CA PRO A 296 19.77 39.23 10.06
C PRO A 296 20.02 37.98 9.21
N ILE A 297 21.25 37.80 8.71
CA ILE A 297 21.64 36.65 7.88
C ILE A 297 22.16 35.51 8.76
N VAL A 298 23.00 35.82 9.75
CA VAL A 298 23.72 34.83 10.55
C VAL A 298 23.04 34.57 11.89
N SER A 299 22.54 35.61 12.57
CA SER A 299 21.99 35.49 13.92
C SER A 299 20.79 34.55 13.99
N PRO A 300 19.81 34.60 13.05
CA PRO A 300 18.70 33.65 13.06
C PRO A 300 19.11 32.19 12.92
N PHE A 301 20.11 31.88 12.09
CA PHE A 301 20.63 30.50 11.96
C PHE A 301 21.28 30.02 13.26
N LEU A 302 22.12 30.86 13.88
CA LEU A 302 22.74 30.54 15.16
C LEU A 302 21.70 30.39 16.27
N GLY A 303 20.71 31.28 16.32
CA GLY A 303 19.62 31.25 17.27
C GLY A 303 18.78 29.99 17.11
N CYS A 304 18.28 29.67 15.90
CA CYS A 304 17.48 28.48 15.68
C CYS A 304 18.25 27.18 15.99
N LEU A 305 19.54 27.10 15.64
CA LEU A 305 20.37 25.96 16.03
C LEU A 305 20.47 25.83 17.55
N PHE A 306 20.72 26.93 18.25
CA PHE A 306 20.82 26.93 19.70
C PHE A 306 19.48 26.59 20.38
N GLY A 307 18.36 27.11 19.88
CA GLY A 307 17.02 26.76 20.36
C GLY A 307 16.70 25.28 20.18
N GLY A 308 17.03 24.72 19.01
CA GLY A 308 16.91 23.28 18.74
C GLY A 308 17.79 22.43 19.64
N PHE A 309 19.05 22.85 19.86
CA PHE A 309 19.96 22.23 20.81
C PHE A 309 19.40 22.22 22.24
N LEU A 310 18.92 23.37 22.74
CA LEU A 310 18.35 23.48 24.08
C LEU A 310 17.13 22.57 24.27
N TYR A 311 16.25 22.52 23.28
CA TYR A 311 15.08 21.63 23.34
C TYR A 311 15.51 20.15 23.37
N ASP A 312 16.49 19.79 22.54
CA ASP A 312 17.00 18.42 22.47
C ASP A 312 17.79 17.98 23.69
N VAL A 313 18.51 18.89 24.36
CA VAL A 313 19.25 18.59 25.59
C VAL A 313 18.32 18.52 26.80
N LEU A 314 17.35 19.43 26.89
CA LEU A 314 16.58 19.64 28.13
C LEU A 314 15.26 18.88 28.15
N ILE A 315 14.63 18.65 27.00
CA ILE A 315 13.23 18.16 26.91
C ILE A 315 13.11 16.89 26.07
N TYR A 316 13.69 16.86 24.87
CA TYR A 316 13.43 15.80 23.91
C TYR A 316 14.31 14.58 24.09
N THR A 317 13.70 13.43 24.39
CA THR A 317 14.37 12.14 24.58
C THR A 317 14.35 11.23 23.35
N GLY A 318 13.81 11.70 22.22
CA GLY A 318 13.70 10.94 20.98
C GLY A 318 14.96 10.93 20.12
N GLU A 319 14.84 10.52 18.86
CA GLU A 319 15.99 10.39 17.96
C GLU A 319 16.55 11.75 17.51
N SER A 320 17.69 12.14 18.09
CA SER A 320 18.42 13.38 17.79
C SER A 320 19.92 13.12 17.74
N PRO A 321 20.74 13.91 17.00
CA PRO A 321 22.19 13.89 17.17
C PRO A 321 22.62 13.99 18.65
N ILE A 322 21.92 14.81 19.45
CA ILE A 322 22.23 15.03 20.86
C ILE A 322 22.08 13.75 21.69
N ASN A 323 21.05 12.95 21.38
CA ASN A 323 20.74 11.69 22.06
C ASN A 323 21.53 10.48 21.52
N THR A 324 22.65 10.72 20.82
CA THR A 324 23.55 9.67 20.31
C THR A 324 24.97 9.82 20.85
N PRO A 325 25.77 8.73 20.94
CA PRO A 325 27.14 8.81 21.44
C PRO A 325 27.96 9.90 20.73
N TRP A 326 28.72 10.68 21.51
CA TRP A 326 29.49 11.83 21.03
C TRP A 326 28.64 12.98 20.47
N ILE A 327 27.40 13.16 20.95
CA ILE A 327 26.49 14.23 20.51
C ILE A 327 26.30 14.16 18.97
N GLY A 328 26.37 12.94 18.41
CA GLY A 328 26.15 12.71 16.99
C GLY A 328 27.28 13.18 16.07
N MET A 329 28.50 13.45 16.57
CA MET A 329 29.68 13.78 15.73
C MET A 329 29.93 12.77 14.61
N LYS A 330 29.55 11.50 14.78
CA LYS A 330 29.62 10.49 13.71
C LYS A 330 28.65 10.76 12.54
N ARG A 331 27.52 11.42 12.77
CA ARG A 331 26.52 11.79 11.74
C ARG A 331 26.99 12.94 10.85
N LEU A 332 27.82 13.86 11.38
CA LEU A 332 28.42 14.97 10.61
C LEU A 332 29.50 14.48 9.63
N VAL A 333 30.23 13.42 9.98
CA VAL A 333 31.35 12.88 9.18
C VAL A 333 30.90 11.78 8.20
N ARG A 334 29.76 11.12 8.47
CA ARG A 334 29.15 10.11 7.58
C ARG A 334 27.62 10.25 7.55
N PRO A 335 27.05 11.13 6.70
CA PRO A 335 25.61 11.17 6.52
C PRO A 335 25.14 9.84 5.91
N ARG A 336 24.41 9.02 6.68
CA ARG A 336 23.73 7.84 6.14
C ARG A 336 22.60 8.31 5.23
N VAL A 337 22.60 7.82 3.99
CA VAL A 337 21.52 8.02 3.02
C VAL A 337 20.25 7.38 3.56
N ALA A 338 19.26 8.20 3.92
CA ALA A 338 17.91 7.75 4.19
C ALA A 338 17.19 7.45 2.85
N GLY A 339 16.34 6.43 2.87
CA GLY A 339 15.86 5.69 1.70
C GLY A 339 15.17 6.48 0.57
N LYS A 340 15.35 5.93 -0.64
CA LYS A 340 14.64 6.15 -1.92
C LYS A 340 14.05 7.55 -2.15
N TRP A 341 14.92 8.50 -2.45
CA TRP A 341 14.67 9.62 -3.39
C TRP A 341 16.00 10.02 -4.04
N ASP A 342 16.51 9.17 -4.94
CA ASP A 342 17.65 9.48 -5.81
C ASP A 342 17.27 9.16 -7.26
N SER A 343 16.88 10.18 -8.03
CA SER A 343 17.06 10.24 -9.51
C SER A 343 16.51 11.50 -10.20
N ALA A 344 15.71 12.37 -9.57
CA ALA A 344 15.10 13.51 -10.30
C ALA A 344 15.80 14.87 -10.17
N LEU A 345 16.51 15.16 -9.06
CA LEU A 345 17.03 16.52 -8.77
C LEU A 345 18.55 16.67 -8.90
N GLY A 346 19.26 15.61 -9.29
CA GLY A 346 20.73 15.57 -9.35
C GLY A 346 21.35 15.72 -10.74
N SER A 347 20.56 15.86 -11.81
CA SER A 347 21.16 15.96 -13.16
C SER A 347 21.64 17.39 -13.45
N PRO A 348 22.86 17.58 -14.02
CA PRO A 348 23.35 18.87 -14.52
C PRO A 348 22.45 19.53 -15.59
N ARG A 349 21.37 18.85 -16.02
CA ARG A 349 20.36 19.34 -16.96
C ARG A 349 19.32 20.25 -16.28
N LEU A 350 19.01 20.08 -15.00
CA LEU A 350 17.97 20.88 -14.32
C LEU A 350 18.44 22.32 -13.99
N TRP A 351 19.72 22.48 -13.62
CA TRP A 351 20.35 23.78 -13.39
C TRP A 351 20.52 24.61 -14.68
N LYS A 352 20.65 23.95 -15.84
CA LYS A 352 20.62 24.61 -17.16
C LYS A 352 19.20 24.98 -17.61
N GLN A 353 18.17 24.26 -17.17
CA GLN A 353 16.77 24.55 -17.50
C GLN A 353 16.19 25.71 -16.69
N LEU A 354 16.56 25.86 -15.41
CA LEU A 354 16.11 26.99 -14.57
C LEU A 354 16.81 28.31 -14.94
N GLY A 355 18.04 28.28 -15.46
CA GLY A 355 18.71 29.47 -16.00
C GLY A 355 18.26 29.87 -17.41
N ALA A 356 17.67 28.95 -18.19
CA ALA A 356 17.24 29.19 -19.57
C ALA A 356 15.88 29.91 -19.66
N VAL A 357 15.02 29.85 -18.64
CA VAL A 357 13.74 30.58 -18.63
C VAL A 357 13.97 32.10 -18.53
N SER A 358 15.09 32.54 -17.95
CA SER A 358 15.43 33.96 -17.85
C SER A 358 16.15 34.52 -19.08
N LEU A 359 16.71 33.67 -19.97
CA LEU A 359 17.50 34.09 -21.14
C LEU A 359 16.89 33.71 -22.50
N ALA A 360 15.80 32.94 -22.52
CA ALA A 360 15.09 32.48 -23.73
C ALA A 360 14.25 33.56 -24.43
N ALA A 361 14.49 34.84 -24.19
CA ALA A 361 13.80 35.92 -24.89
C ALA A 361 14.45 36.30 -26.24
N VAL A 362 15.73 35.99 -26.53
CA VAL A 362 16.39 36.63 -27.70
C VAL A 362 17.28 35.76 -28.61
N GLY A 363 17.99 34.72 -28.16
CA GLY A 363 19.16 34.24 -28.93
C GLY A 363 19.20 32.81 -29.53
N GLY A 364 18.26 31.92 -29.19
CA GLY A 364 18.55 30.46 -29.21
C GLY A 364 18.21 29.64 -30.46
N THR A 365 17.55 30.19 -31.48
CA THR A 365 16.89 29.36 -32.51
C THR A 365 17.83 28.83 -33.61
N ALA A 366 18.96 29.50 -33.90
CA ALA A 366 19.85 29.11 -35.00
C ALA A 366 20.90 28.04 -34.62
N ALA A 367 21.31 27.96 -33.36
CA ALA A 367 22.38 27.07 -32.92
C ALA A 367 21.93 25.60 -32.73
N ILE A 368 20.63 25.37 -32.53
CA ILE A 368 20.07 24.03 -32.27
C ILE A 368 19.96 23.18 -33.55
N TYR A 369 19.94 23.79 -34.74
CA TYR A 369 19.85 23.05 -35.99
C TYR A 369 21.19 22.44 -36.44
N LEU A 370 22.33 22.99 -36.02
CA LEU A 370 23.66 22.67 -36.58
C LEU A 370 24.52 21.70 -35.75
N LEU A 371 24.14 21.37 -34.51
CA LEU A 371 25.03 20.68 -33.56
C LEU A 371 24.48 19.38 -32.94
N ARG A 372 23.80 18.51 -33.72
CA ARG A 372 23.48 17.13 -33.29
C ARG A 372 24.61 16.15 -33.62
N PRO A 373 25.33 15.56 -32.64
CA PRO A 373 26.07 14.34 -32.90
C PRO A 373 25.14 13.12 -32.78
N ARG A 374 25.05 12.31 -33.84
CA ARG A 374 24.52 10.94 -33.79
C ARG A 374 25.56 10.06 -33.09
N ARG A 375 25.15 9.29 -32.07
CA ARG A 375 25.98 8.24 -31.44
C ARG A 375 25.15 6.97 -31.18
N PRO A 376 25.81 5.80 -31.12
CA PRO A 376 25.29 4.54 -31.63
C PRO A 376 24.61 3.65 -30.58
N LEU A 377 23.78 2.74 -31.08
CA LEU A 377 23.09 1.66 -30.36
C LEU A 377 24.09 0.59 -29.90
N GLU A 378 24.68 0.73 -28.71
CA GLU A 378 25.57 -0.32 -28.16
C GLU A 378 25.34 -0.65 -26.67
N ALA A 379 24.15 -0.41 -26.12
CA ALA A 379 23.86 -0.70 -24.70
C ALA A 379 22.58 -1.53 -24.46
N TYR A 380 22.29 -2.52 -25.32
CA TYR A 380 21.11 -3.40 -25.21
C TYR A 380 21.44 -4.90 -25.30
N HIS A 381 22.59 -5.36 -24.78
CA HIS A 381 23.01 -6.76 -24.96
C HIS A 381 23.15 -7.61 -23.70
N ASN A 382 22.66 -7.17 -22.53
CA ASN A 382 22.60 -8.01 -21.33
C ASN A 382 21.16 -8.13 -20.81
N VAL A 383 20.28 -8.73 -21.61
CA VAL A 383 19.02 -9.31 -21.12
C VAL A 383 19.38 -10.67 -20.53
N GLN A 384 19.19 -10.84 -19.22
CA GLN A 384 19.29 -12.16 -18.61
C GLN A 384 18.28 -13.06 -19.32
N SER A 385 18.82 -14.07 -20.00
CA SER A 385 18.17 -14.96 -20.96
C SER A 385 16.72 -15.29 -20.62
N PHE A 386 15.84 -15.20 -21.63
CA PHE A 386 14.61 -15.98 -21.75
C PHE A 386 14.83 -17.35 -21.10
N ILE A 387 13.96 -17.76 -20.18
CA ILE A 387 13.99 -19.12 -19.62
C ILE A 387 13.79 -20.07 -20.81
N THR A 388 14.87 -20.64 -21.34
CA THR A 388 14.83 -21.49 -22.55
C THR A 388 14.17 -22.85 -22.27
N HIS A 389 14.20 -23.27 -21.01
CA HIS A 389 13.65 -24.53 -20.52
C HIS A 389 12.76 -24.30 -19.29
N PRO A 390 11.53 -24.86 -19.26
CA PRO A 390 10.64 -24.76 -18.11
C PRO A 390 11.35 -25.16 -16.80
N PRO A 391 11.18 -24.42 -15.69
CA PRO A 391 11.75 -24.78 -14.40
C PRO A 391 11.22 -26.14 -13.93
N LYS A 392 12.01 -26.84 -13.11
CA LYS A 392 11.57 -28.08 -12.47
C LYS A 392 11.27 -27.81 -11.01
N PHE A 393 10.01 -28.00 -10.62
CA PHE A 393 9.57 -27.74 -9.26
C PHE A 393 9.63 -29.02 -8.40
N PRO A 394 9.98 -28.89 -7.12
CA PRO A 394 9.92 -30.02 -6.19
C PRO A 394 8.48 -30.51 -6.03
N LYS A 395 8.32 -31.83 -6.03
CA LYS A 395 7.01 -32.48 -5.89
C LYS A 395 6.45 -32.21 -4.49
N ILE A 396 5.22 -31.72 -4.44
CA ILE A 396 4.48 -31.59 -3.18
C ILE A 396 3.94 -32.98 -2.79
N PRO A 397 4.01 -33.38 -1.50
CA PRO A 397 3.43 -34.65 -1.06
C PRO A 397 1.96 -34.77 -1.45
N SER A 398 1.60 -35.88 -2.08
CA SER A 398 0.24 -36.19 -2.51
C SER A 398 -0.71 -36.34 -1.34
N ARG A 399 -2.02 -36.20 -1.57
CA ARG A 399 -3.05 -36.41 -0.52
C ARG A 399 -2.90 -37.76 0.18
N PHE A 400 -2.58 -38.82 -0.57
CA PHE A 400 -2.35 -40.15 -0.02
C PHE A 400 -1.15 -40.20 0.94
N GLU A 401 -0.01 -39.61 0.54
CA GLU A 401 1.18 -39.48 1.39
C GLU A 401 0.88 -38.64 2.66
N GLN A 402 0.06 -37.59 2.52
CA GLN A 402 -0.37 -36.76 3.65
C GLN A 402 -1.27 -37.53 4.64
N ILE A 403 -2.24 -38.32 4.15
CA ILE A 403 -3.06 -39.20 5.01
C ILE A 403 -2.19 -40.23 5.73
N ALA A 404 -1.24 -40.84 5.02
CA ALA A 404 -0.30 -41.78 5.61
C ALA A 404 0.53 -41.11 6.72
N ALA A 405 0.99 -39.88 6.51
CA ALA A 405 1.69 -39.10 7.53
C ALA A 405 0.82 -38.84 8.77
N LEU A 406 -0.45 -38.43 8.59
CA LEU A 406 -1.38 -38.23 9.70
C LEU A 406 -1.58 -39.52 10.52
N LYS A 407 -1.74 -40.66 9.85
CA LYS A 407 -1.91 -42.00 10.46
C LYS A 407 -0.68 -42.49 11.24
N GLN A 408 0.52 -41.96 10.98
CA GLN A 408 1.71 -42.32 11.77
C GLN A 408 1.60 -41.91 13.25
N SER A 409 0.79 -40.89 13.55
CA SER A 409 0.50 -40.51 14.93
C SER A 409 -0.45 -41.47 15.65
N SER A 410 -1.16 -42.36 14.93
CA SER A 410 -2.19 -43.26 15.48
C SER A 410 -1.65 -44.53 16.16
N GLY A 411 -0.33 -44.78 16.13
CA GLY A 411 0.25 -46.03 16.63
C GLY A 411 -0.13 -46.36 18.07
N ASN A 412 -0.42 -47.64 18.34
CA ASN A 412 -0.60 -48.17 19.70
C ASN A 412 0.67 -47.85 20.50
N GLY A 413 0.51 -47.10 21.58
CA GLY A 413 1.57 -46.93 22.57
C GLY A 413 1.86 -48.28 23.21
N ASP A 414 2.87 -48.98 22.69
CA ASP A 414 3.74 -49.72 23.59
C ASP A 414 4.41 -48.68 24.50
N ASP A 415 4.47 -48.95 25.79
CA ASP A 415 4.95 -48.09 26.90
C ASP A 415 6.39 -47.54 26.76
N ASN A 416 6.99 -47.60 25.58
CA ASN A 416 8.25 -46.97 25.21
C ASN A 416 8.01 -45.63 24.51
N GLY A 417 7.50 -44.65 25.26
CA GLY A 417 7.57 -43.18 25.10
C GLY A 417 8.14 -42.52 23.82
N ASN A 418 7.83 -42.99 22.61
CA ASN A 418 8.33 -42.37 21.38
C ASN A 418 7.43 -41.21 20.95
N ASP A 419 7.58 -40.10 21.66
CA ASP A 419 6.83 -38.84 21.52
C ASP A 419 7.05 -38.15 20.16
N ASP A 420 8.02 -38.61 19.35
CA ASP A 420 8.42 -38.03 18.07
C ASP A 420 7.32 -38.07 16.98
N ASN A 421 6.35 -38.98 17.11
CA ASN A 421 5.26 -39.12 16.16
C ASN A 421 4.07 -38.18 16.44
N ILE A 422 3.97 -37.60 17.63
CA ILE A 422 2.87 -36.70 18.03
C ILE A 422 3.05 -35.32 17.37
N TYR A 423 1.97 -34.74 16.84
CA TYR A 423 1.98 -33.39 16.30
C TYR A 423 2.03 -32.33 17.42
N ASP A 424 2.73 -31.22 17.19
CA ASP A 424 2.65 -30.09 18.11
C ASP A 424 1.28 -29.40 17.98
N LEU A 425 0.78 -29.24 16.73
CA LEU A 425 -0.54 -28.67 16.44
C LEU A 425 -1.33 -29.56 15.46
N LEU A 426 -2.59 -29.81 15.78
CA LEU A 426 -3.63 -30.25 14.85
C LEU A 426 -4.61 -29.10 14.61
N ILE A 427 -4.63 -28.58 13.39
CA ILE A 427 -5.48 -27.46 12.98
C ILE A 427 -6.71 -28.00 12.28
N VAL A 428 -7.89 -27.58 12.74
CA VAL A 428 -9.18 -27.98 12.18
C VAL A 428 -9.78 -26.79 11.42
N GLY A 429 -9.91 -26.95 10.11
CA GLY A 429 -10.35 -25.92 9.17
C GLY A 429 -9.22 -25.43 8.27
N GLY A 430 -9.42 -25.48 6.96
CA GLY A 430 -8.48 -25.13 5.89
C GLY A 430 -8.88 -23.85 5.13
N GLY A 431 -9.56 -22.91 5.80
CA GLY A 431 -9.70 -21.53 5.33
C GLY A 431 -8.46 -20.68 5.65
N ALA A 432 -8.50 -19.38 5.34
CA ALA A 432 -7.36 -18.45 5.50
C ALA A 432 -6.67 -18.57 6.86
N THR A 433 -7.48 -18.58 7.92
CA THR A 433 -7.01 -18.66 9.30
C THR A 433 -6.23 -19.94 9.52
N GLY A 434 -6.80 -21.10 9.20
CA GLY A 434 -6.15 -22.38 9.42
C GLY A 434 -4.92 -22.61 8.55
N THR A 435 -4.98 -22.28 7.26
CA THR A 435 -3.80 -22.39 6.37
C THR A 435 -2.70 -21.40 6.75
N GLY A 436 -3.08 -20.21 7.24
CA GLY A 436 -2.16 -19.22 7.79
C GLY A 436 -1.46 -19.74 9.05
N ILE A 437 -2.22 -20.30 10.00
CA ILE A 437 -1.69 -20.92 11.23
C ILE A 437 -0.75 -22.07 10.87
N ALA A 438 -1.13 -22.92 9.91
CA ALA A 438 -0.31 -24.05 9.49
C ALA A 438 1.03 -23.60 8.91
N LEU A 439 1.01 -22.58 8.04
CA LEU A 439 2.21 -22.02 7.43
C LEU A 439 3.12 -21.34 8.46
N ASP A 440 2.56 -20.56 9.37
CA ASP A 440 3.36 -19.91 10.43
C ASP A 440 3.96 -20.96 11.37
N ALA A 441 3.15 -21.87 11.91
CA ALA A 441 3.62 -22.90 12.83
C ALA A 441 4.71 -23.80 12.21
N THR A 442 4.53 -24.24 10.95
CA THR A 442 5.51 -25.12 10.29
C THR A 442 6.83 -24.39 10.00
N THR A 443 6.79 -23.11 9.62
CA THR A 443 8.00 -22.31 9.35
C THR A 443 8.76 -21.91 10.61
N ARG A 444 8.13 -22.01 11.78
CA ARG A 444 8.77 -21.96 13.11
C ARG A 444 9.34 -23.31 13.58
N GLY A 445 9.24 -24.36 12.76
CA GLY A 445 9.76 -25.70 13.05
C GLY A 445 8.89 -26.57 13.97
N LEU A 446 7.61 -26.25 14.10
CA LEU A 446 6.62 -27.08 14.80
C LEU A 446 6.13 -28.20 13.87
N LYS A 447 5.80 -29.37 14.46
CA LYS A 447 5.20 -30.48 13.71
C LYS A 447 3.70 -30.23 13.57
N VAL A 448 3.23 -29.97 12.35
CA VAL A 448 1.86 -29.49 12.10
C VAL A 448 1.04 -30.51 11.31
N ALA A 449 -0.19 -30.74 11.76
CA ALA A 449 -1.26 -31.38 11.01
C ALA A 449 -2.38 -30.37 10.73
N LEU A 450 -2.98 -30.40 9.54
CA LEU A 450 -4.19 -29.64 9.22
C LEU A 450 -5.19 -30.54 8.51
N VAL A 451 -6.45 -30.49 8.94
CA VAL A 451 -7.56 -31.20 8.32
C VAL A 451 -8.69 -30.24 7.97
N GLU A 452 -9.23 -30.38 6.76
CA GLU A 452 -10.35 -29.61 6.24
C GLU A 452 -11.44 -30.58 5.76
N ARG A 453 -12.66 -30.44 6.30
CA ARG A 453 -13.78 -31.36 6.02
C ARG A 453 -14.14 -31.38 4.54
N ASP A 454 -14.11 -30.22 3.91
CA ASP A 454 -14.44 -30.00 2.51
C ASP A 454 -13.15 -29.75 1.73
N ASP A 455 -13.11 -28.83 0.77
CA ASP A 455 -11.86 -28.43 0.13
C ASP A 455 -11.24 -27.19 0.78
N PHE A 456 -9.94 -26.96 0.57
CA PHE A 456 -9.28 -25.74 1.00
C PHE A 456 -10.03 -24.52 0.44
N SER A 457 -10.34 -23.56 1.30
CA SER A 457 -11.13 -22.35 0.97
C SER A 457 -12.63 -22.56 0.69
N SER A 458 -13.20 -23.76 0.82
CA SER A 458 -14.62 -24.06 0.51
C SER A 458 -15.65 -23.20 1.26
N GLY A 459 -15.34 -22.81 2.50
CA GLY A 459 -16.16 -21.95 3.35
C GLY A 459 -16.10 -20.47 2.97
N THR A 460 -16.21 -19.59 3.98
CA THR A 460 -16.21 -18.12 3.82
C THR A 460 -15.01 -17.59 3.03
N SER A 461 -13.90 -18.29 3.11
CA SER A 461 -12.59 -17.97 2.52
C SER A 461 -12.60 -17.83 0.99
N SER A 462 -13.58 -18.41 0.27
CA SER A 462 -13.74 -18.25 -1.18
C SER A 462 -14.93 -17.36 -1.59
N LYS A 463 -15.67 -16.85 -0.61
CA LYS A 463 -16.95 -16.13 -0.76
C LYS A 463 -16.84 -14.66 -0.33
N SER A 464 -15.63 -14.10 -0.33
CA SER A 464 -15.37 -12.68 -0.02
C SER A 464 -15.73 -11.74 -1.19
N THR A 465 -15.69 -10.42 -0.94
CA THR A 465 -15.80 -9.37 -1.98
C THR A 465 -14.56 -9.28 -2.89
N LYS A 466 -13.54 -10.14 -2.71
CA LYS A 466 -12.31 -10.17 -3.53
C LYS A 466 -11.46 -8.90 -3.42
N LEU A 467 -11.52 -8.23 -2.26
CA LEU A 467 -10.72 -7.04 -1.96
C LEU A 467 -9.82 -7.25 -0.73
N VAL A 468 -8.64 -6.67 -0.79
CA VAL A 468 -7.71 -6.51 0.33
C VAL A 468 -7.93 -5.13 0.96
N HIS A 469 -9.15 -4.91 1.45
CA HIS A 469 -9.66 -3.58 1.83
C HIS A 469 -9.31 -3.13 3.25
N GLY A 470 -8.91 -1.85 3.41
CA GLY A 470 -8.63 -1.19 4.70
C GLY A 470 -9.84 -0.58 5.43
N GLY A 471 -11.03 -0.49 4.81
CA GLY A 471 -12.24 0.06 5.42
C GLY A 471 -12.45 1.56 5.18
N VAL A 472 -12.72 1.96 3.93
CA VAL A 472 -12.81 3.36 3.46
C VAL A 472 -14.06 4.10 3.91
N ARG A 473 -14.95 3.44 4.65
CA ARG A 473 -16.14 4.05 5.29
C ARG A 473 -15.81 5.29 6.16
N TYR A 474 -14.55 5.47 6.57
CA TYR A 474 -14.09 6.63 7.33
C TYR A 474 -13.81 7.90 6.49
N LEU A 475 -13.81 7.79 5.15
CA LEU A 475 -13.65 8.92 4.22
C LEU A 475 -14.97 9.67 3.93
N GLU A 476 -16.10 9.22 4.48
CA GLU A 476 -17.41 9.92 4.41
C GLU A 476 -17.35 11.39 4.88
N LYS A 477 -16.35 11.73 5.72
CA LYS A 477 -16.08 13.12 6.14
C LYS A 477 -15.44 14.01 5.05
N ALA A 478 -14.81 13.45 4.03
CA ALA A 478 -14.15 14.18 2.95
C ALA A 478 -15.13 14.64 1.85
N VAL A 479 -16.35 14.10 1.81
CA VAL A 479 -17.36 14.35 0.77
C VAL A 479 -18.02 15.74 0.88
N LYS A 480 -17.83 16.44 2.00
CA LYS A 480 -18.50 17.73 2.24
C LYS A 480 -17.95 18.93 1.44
N GLU A 481 -16.98 18.73 0.55
CA GLU A 481 -16.25 19.82 -0.12
C GLU A 481 -16.53 20.02 -1.63
N LEU A 482 -17.45 19.25 -2.25
CA LEU A 482 -17.91 19.48 -3.65
C LEU A 482 -16.76 19.66 -4.68
N ASP A 483 -15.94 18.63 -4.90
CA ASP A 483 -14.85 18.64 -5.89
C ASP A 483 -15.35 18.30 -7.32
N TYR A 484 -15.42 19.33 -8.16
CA TYR A 484 -15.90 19.24 -9.55
C TYR A 484 -14.95 18.49 -10.50
N GLU A 485 -13.65 18.46 -10.23
CA GLU A 485 -12.69 17.73 -11.08
C GLU A 485 -12.75 16.24 -10.81
N GLN A 486 -12.95 15.84 -9.55
CA GLN A 486 -13.22 14.43 -9.22
C GLN A 486 -14.58 13.96 -9.75
N TYR A 487 -15.59 14.82 -9.77
CA TYR A 487 -16.88 14.54 -10.42
C TYR A 487 -16.71 14.17 -11.91
N LYS A 488 -15.96 14.97 -12.67
CA LYS A 488 -15.66 14.68 -14.09
C LYS A 488 -14.88 13.38 -14.25
N LEU A 489 -13.90 13.13 -13.40
CA LEU A 489 -13.10 11.90 -13.43
C LEU A 489 -13.96 10.66 -13.20
N ALA A 490 -14.90 10.70 -12.25
CA ALA A 490 -15.83 9.61 -11.97
C ALA A 490 -16.75 9.31 -13.18
N LEU A 491 -17.31 10.34 -13.82
CA LEU A 491 -18.14 10.17 -15.03
C LEU A 491 -17.33 9.68 -16.24
N ALA A 492 -16.08 10.12 -16.40
CA ALA A 492 -15.22 9.64 -17.48
C ALA A 492 -14.82 8.16 -17.27
N ALA A 493 -14.58 7.76 -16.02
CA ALA A 493 -14.22 6.40 -15.66
C ALA A 493 -15.42 5.42 -15.72
N PHE A 494 -16.63 5.89 -15.41
CA PHE A 494 -17.88 5.12 -15.49
C PHE A 494 -18.93 5.85 -16.35
N PRO A 495 -18.86 5.73 -17.68
CA PRO A 495 -19.81 6.40 -18.59
C PRO A 495 -21.27 5.95 -18.44
N THR A 496 -21.51 4.83 -17.75
CA THR A 496 -22.84 4.28 -17.50
C THR A 496 -23.57 4.96 -16.34
N LEU A 497 -22.89 5.82 -15.57
CA LEU A 497 -23.49 6.52 -14.44
C LEU A 497 -24.42 7.65 -14.90
N ASP A 498 -25.47 7.88 -14.11
CA ASP A 498 -26.41 8.98 -14.32
C ASP A 498 -25.81 10.31 -13.82
N GLY A 499 -25.37 11.15 -14.77
CA GLY A 499 -24.72 12.43 -14.49
C GLY A 499 -25.57 13.41 -13.68
N ASP A 500 -26.90 13.31 -13.77
CA ASP A 500 -27.84 14.19 -13.06
C ASP A 500 -28.01 13.77 -11.58
N LYS A 501 -27.67 12.52 -11.23
CA LYS A 501 -27.78 11.98 -9.87
C LYS A 501 -26.49 12.04 -9.07
N ILE A 502 -25.35 12.25 -9.72
CA ILE A 502 -24.05 12.28 -9.07
C ILE A 502 -23.65 13.72 -8.79
N VAL A 503 -23.17 13.97 -7.57
CA VAL A 503 -22.71 15.30 -7.13
C VAL A 503 -21.19 15.40 -6.99
N GLY A 504 -20.48 14.26 -7.04
CA GLY A 504 -19.03 14.16 -6.86
C GLY A 504 -18.55 12.71 -6.71
N GLY A 505 -17.23 12.51 -6.58
CA GLY A 505 -16.60 11.22 -6.34
C GLY A 505 -15.19 11.37 -5.75
N PHE A 506 -14.56 10.28 -5.32
CA PHE A 506 -13.15 10.27 -4.93
C PHE A 506 -12.49 9.00 -5.48
N VAL A 507 -11.32 9.14 -6.08
CA VAL A 507 -10.53 8.00 -6.57
C VAL A 507 -9.38 7.72 -5.61
N TYR A 508 -9.24 6.46 -5.23
CA TYR A 508 -8.16 5.97 -4.38
C TYR A 508 -7.74 4.56 -4.82
N TYR A 509 -6.60 4.09 -4.31
CA TYR A 509 -6.08 2.76 -4.63
C TYR A 509 -6.43 1.76 -3.53
N ASP A 510 -6.80 0.54 -3.94
CA ASP A 510 -7.05 -0.59 -3.06
C ASP A 510 -6.49 -1.88 -3.67
N GLY A 511 -6.37 -2.93 -2.86
CA GLY A 511 -5.91 -4.24 -3.31
C GLY A 511 -7.06 -5.12 -3.78
N GLN A 512 -6.86 -5.82 -4.88
CA GLN A 512 -7.72 -6.93 -5.33
C GLN A 512 -6.92 -8.23 -5.29
N HIS A 513 -7.59 -9.33 -5.02
CA HIS A 513 -6.97 -10.65 -4.96
C HIS A 513 -7.95 -11.75 -5.36
N ASN A 514 -7.41 -12.92 -5.69
CA ASN A 514 -8.17 -14.16 -5.81
C ASN A 514 -8.05 -14.93 -4.50
N ASP A 515 -9.10 -14.86 -3.68
CA ASP A 515 -9.13 -15.38 -2.31
C ASP A 515 -8.85 -16.88 -2.24
N SER A 516 -9.50 -17.68 -3.09
CA SER A 516 -9.32 -19.12 -3.15
C SER A 516 -7.92 -19.54 -3.64
N ARG A 517 -7.41 -18.92 -4.71
CA ARG A 517 -6.05 -19.21 -5.22
C ARG A 517 -4.98 -18.90 -4.17
N MET A 518 -5.12 -17.76 -3.49
CA MET A 518 -4.21 -17.38 -2.40
C MET A 518 -4.25 -18.40 -1.26
N ASN A 519 -5.44 -18.87 -0.87
CA ASN A 519 -5.57 -19.89 0.18
C ASN A 519 -4.93 -21.23 -0.18
N VAL A 520 -5.16 -21.70 -1.41
CA VAL A 520 -4.56 -22.94 -1.91
C VAL A 520 -3.04 -22.81 -1.94
N SER A 521 -2.52 -21.67 -2.37
CA SER A 521 -1.07 -21.39 -2.32
C SER A 521 -0.54 -21.38 -0.88
N LEU A 522 -1.27 -20.84 0.11
CA LEU A 522 -0.89 -20.95 1.54
C LEU A 522 -0.80 -22.40 2.00
N ALA A 523 -1.83 -23.20 1.69
CA ALA A 523 -1.88 -24.63 2.03
C ALA A 523 -0.70 -25.38 1.40
N MET A 524 -0.50 -25.26 0.09
CA MET A 524 0.62 -25.89 -0.62
C MET A 524 1.98 -25.45 -0.09
N THR A 525 2.13 -24.17 0.27
CA THR A 525 3.38 -23.67 0.85
C THR A 525 3.61 -24.32 2.22
N ALA A 526 2.59 -24.43 3.06
CA ALA A 526 2.72 -25.12 4.35
C ALA A 526 3.10 -26.60 4.16
N ALA A 527 2.48 -27.31 3.22
CA ALA A 527 2.84 -28.68 2.87
C ALA A 527 4.30 -28.81 2.41
N ALA A 528 4.74 -27.87 1.56
CA ALA A 528 6.12 -27.87 1.07
C ALA A 528 7.15 -27.58 2.17
N TYR A 529 6.76 -26.87 3.25
CA TYR A 529 7.57 -26.68 4.46
C TYR A 529 7.46 -27.84 5.47
N GLY A 530 6.65 -28.87 5.18
CA GLY A 530 6.59 -30.12 5.97
C GLY A 530 5.32 -30.30 6.80
N ALA A 531 4.31 -29.43 6.67
CA ALA A 531 3.01 -29.66 7.31
C ALA A 531 2.26 -30.83 6.66
N ALA A 532 1.64 -31.68 7.48
CA ALA A 532 0.74 -32.72 7.00
C ALA A 532 -0.67 -32.15 6.81
N ILE A 533 -1.09 -31.89 5.57
CA ILE A 533 -2.38 -31.25 5.28
C ILE A 533 -3.28 -32.15 4.43
N VAL A 534 -4.56 -32.23 4.79
CA VAL A 534 -5.55 -33.05 4.08
C VAL A 534 -6.89 -32.32 3.97
N ASN A 535 -7.37 -32.14 2.74
CA ASN A 535 -8.75 -31.76 2.45
C ASN A 535 -9.65 -33.00 2.33
N HIS A 536 -10.96 -32.79 2.41
CA HIS A 536 -11.98 -33.84 2.49
C HIS A 536 -11.76 -34.78 3.68
N ALA A 537 -11.36 -34.23 4.84
CA ALA A 537 -11.09 -34.93 6.09
C ALA A 537 -11.76 -34.21 7.28
N GLU A 538 -12.76 -34.85 7.87
CA GLU A 538 -13.62 -34.29 8.92
C GLU A 538 -13.15 -34.71 10.31
N VAL A 539 -13.09 -33.77 11.26
CA VAL A 539 -13.00 -34.10 12.69
C VAL A 539 -14.37 -34.50 13.21
N THR A 540 -14.55 -35.79 13.53
CA THR A 540 -15.81 -36.32 14.01
C THR A 540 -15.92 -36.27 15.53
N ASP A 541 -14.79 -36.42 16.23
CA ASP A 541 -14.71 -36.50 17.69
C ASP A 541 -13.37 -35.97 18.23
N LEU A 542 -13.34 -35.45 19.46
CA LEU A 542 -12.15 -34.92 20.12
C LEU A 542 -11.62 -35.91 21.17
N LYS A 543 -10.30 -36.13 21.21
CA LYS A 543 -9.68 -37.06 22.16
C LYS A 543 -9.12 -36.32 23.36
N LYS A 544 -9.50 -36.79 24.55
CA LYS A 544 -9.00 -36.30 25.84
C LYS A 544 -8.21 -37.40 26.55
N ASP A 545 -7.18 -37.00 27.27
CA ASP A 545 -6.43 -37.88 28.14
C ASP A 545 -7.17 -38.13 29.48
N LYS A 546 -6.54 -38.91 30.37
CA LYS A 546 -7.11 -39.24 31.69
C LYS A 546 -7.30 -38.01 32.60
N SER A 547 -6.61 -36.90 32.31
CA SER A 547 -6.75 -35.63 33.04
C SER A 547 -7.84 -34.71 32.48
N GLY A 548 -8.49 -35.13 31.39
CA GLY A 548 -9.52 -34.35 30.70
C GLY A 548 -8.95 -33.30 29.74
N LYS A 549 -7.65 -33.32 29.46
CA LYS A 549 -7.00 -32.41 28.49
C LYS A 549 -6.99 -33.00 27.08
N LEU A 550 -7.16 -32.17 26.07
CA LEU A 550 -7.13 -32.59 24.67
C LEU A 550 -5.74 -33.12 24.27
N CYS A 551 -5.74 -34.24 23.54
CA CYS A 551 -4.53 -34.91 23.08
C CYS A 551 -4.62 -35.39 21.61
N GLY A 552 -5.66 -34.98 20.89
CA GLY A 552 -5.88 -35.33 19.48
C GLY A 552 -7.35 -35.28 19.07
N ALA A 553 -7.64 -35.86 17.91
CA ALA A 553 -9.00 -35.98 17.37
C ALA A 553 -9.18 -37.24 16.53
N THR A 554 -10.41 -37.75 16.44
CA THR A 554 -10.81 -38.71 15.41
C THR A 554 -11.07 -37.95 14.11
N VAL A 555 -10.44 -38.40 13.03
CA VAL A 555 -10.57 -37.83 11.70
C VAL A 555 -11.17 -38.90 10.77
N ARG A 556 -12.17 -38.51 9.98
CA ARG A 556 -12.76 -39.32 8.93
C ARG A 556 -12.39 -38.76 7.57
N ASP A 557 -11.78 -39.57 6.71
CA ASP A 557 -11.66 -39.24 5.28
C ASP A 557 -13.05 -39.33 4.64
N VAL A 558 -13.59 -38.20 4.19
CA VAL A 558 -14.95 -38.10 3.64
C VAL A 558 -15.07 -38.82 2.29
N LEU A 559 -13.96 -39.01 1.57
CA LEU A 559 -13.96 -39.68 0.28
C LEU A 559 -14.00 -41.21 0.39
N THR A 560 -13.41 -41.76 1.45
CA THR A 560 -13.28 -43.23 1.66
C THR A 560 -14.13 -43.74 2.83
N ASN A 561 -14.58 -42.84 3.71
CA ASN A 561 -15.16 -43.12 5.03
C ASN A 561 -14.21 -43.80 6.03
N ASP A 562 -12.91 -43.87 5.73
CA ASP A 562 -11.90 -44.37 6.68
C ASP A 562 -11.79 -43.43 7.89
N GLU A 563 -11.90 -43.97 9.10
CA GLU A 563 -11.66 -43.24 10.35
C GLU A 563 -10.32 -43.61 10.99
N PHE A 564 -9.61 -42.63 11.51
CA PHE A 564 -8.34 -42.79 12.21
C PHE A 564 -8.13 -41.68 13.25
N VAL A 565 -7.21 -41.88 14.19
CA VAL A 565 -6.93 -40.92 15.27
C VAL A 565 -5.67 -40.13 14.96
N VAL A 566 -5.74 -38.80 14.99
CA VAL A 566 -4.57 -37.93 14.90
C VAL A 566 -4.22 -37.42 16.29
N ARG A 567 -3.02 -37.76 16.78
CA ARG A 567 -2.52 -37.32 18.10
C ARG A 567 -1.80 -35.99 17.97
N ALA A 568 -2.16 -35.02 18.83
CA ALA A 568 -1.53 -33.72 18.87
C ALA A 568 -1.49 -33.13 20.28
N ARG A 569 -0.48 -32.31 20.57
CA ARG A 569 -0.36 -31.58 21.84
C ARG A 569 -1.37 -30.45 21.97
N VAL A 570 -1.69 -29.80 20.85
CA VAL A 570 -2.69 -28.73 20.78
C VAL A 570 -3.64 -29.02 19.63
N VAL A 571 -4.95 -28.92 19.89
CA VAL A 571 -5.98 -28.90 18.85
C VAL A 571 -6.41 -27.45 18.66
N VAL A 572 -6.38 -26.97 17.42
CA VAL A 572 -6.75 -25.61 17.04
C VAL A 572 -8.06 -25.62 16.25
N ASN A 573 -9.07 -24.93 16.76
CA ASN A 573 -10.33 -24.67 16.09
C ASN A 573 -10.22 -23.40 15.22
N ALA A 574 -10.11 -23.57 13.91
CA ALA A 574 -10.07 -22.51 12.90
C ALA A 574 -11.21 -22.69 11.86
N THR A 575 -12.35 -23.25 12.30
CA THR A 575 -13.46 -23.66 11.42
C THR A 575 -14.43 -22.53 11.03
N GLY A 576 -14.04 -21.27 11.28
CA GLY A 576 -14.79 -20.08 10.85
C GLY A 576 -16.23 -20.08 11.37
N PRO A 577 -17.26 -20.03 10.50
CA PRO A 577 -18.66 -20.06 10.95
C PRO A 577 -19.04 -21.33 11.74
N PHE A 578 -18.31 -22.42 11.58
CA PHE A 578 -18.60 -23.72 12.23
C PHE A 578 -17.90 -23.89 13.59
N ALA A 579 -17.29 -22.82 14.12
CA ALA A 579 -16.50 -22.91 15.35
C ALA A 579 -17.27 -23.39 16.58
N ASP A 580 -18.56 -23.02 16.68
CA ASP A 580 -19.42 -23.43 17.79
C ASP A 580 -19.65 -24.95 17.80
N ASP A 581 -19.69 -25.63 16.64
CA ASP A 581 -19.87 -27.09 16.55
C ASP A 581 -18.69 -27.83 17.22
N LEU A 582 -17.46 -27.37 16.98
CA LEU A 582 -16.27 -27.98 17.57
C LEU A 582 -16.12 -27.63 19.06
N GLN A 583 -16.53 -26.42 19.46
CA GLN A 583 -16.62 -26.02 20.88
C GLN A 583 -17.63 -26.85 21.65
N GLN A 584 -18.77 -27.18 21.03
CA GLN A 584 -19.78 -28.06 21.62
C GLN A 584 -19.25 -29.49 21.77
N LYS A 585 -18.53 -30.01 20.77
CA LYS A 585 -17.86 -31.32 20.86
C LYS A 585 -16.82 -31.37 21.99
N ASP A 586 -16.15 -30.25 22.27
CA ASP A 586 -15.20 -30.18 23.39
C ASP A 586 -15.90 -30.12 24.75
N SER A 587 -16.74 -29.11 24.96
CA SER A 587 -17.28 -28.80 26.29
C SER A 587 -18.54 -29.60 26.65
N GLY A 588 -19.23 -30.18 25.67
CA GLY A 588 -20.56 -30.76 25.81
C GLY A 588 -21.68 -29.74 26.02
N LYS A 589 -21.36 -28.43 26.02
CA LYS A 589 -22.31 -27.33 26.21
C LYS A 589 -22.54 -26.60 24.89
N GLU A 590 -23.74 -26.07 24.71
CA GLU A 590 -24.01 -25.17 23.57
C GLU A 590 -23.12 -23.92 23.66
N SER A 591 -22.49 -23.57 22.54
CA SER A 591 -21.69 -22.36 22.36
C SER A 591 -22.44 -21.39 21.45
N GLN A 592 -22.37 -20.09 21.76
CA GLN A 592 -22.95 -19.01 20.96
C GLN A 592 -21.90 -17.92 20.69
N MET A 593 -20.69 -18.35 20.33
CA MET A 593 -19.57 -17.44 20.03
C MET A 593 -19.75 -16.77 18.67
N ILE A 594 -20.37 -17.48 17.72
CA ILE A 594 -20.53 -17.03 16.34
C ILE A 594 -21.94 -16.47 16.12
N MET A 595 -21.99 -15.25 15.59
CA MET A 595 -23.19 -14.62 15.06
C MET A 595 -23.12 -14.62 13.52
N PRO A 596 -23.68 -15.64 12.85
CA PRO A 596 -23.56 -15.78 11.41
C PRO A 596 -24.39 -14.73 10.65
N SER A 597 -23.72 -14.02 9.72
CA SER A 597 -24.39 -13.10 8.79
C SER A 597 -24.10 -13.47 7.34
N SER A 598 -25.14 -13.54 6.51
CA SER A 598 -25.05 -13.82 5.08
C SER A 598 -24.75 -12.54 4.31
N GLY A 599 -23.83 -12.66 3.35
CA GLY A 599 -23.60 -11.65 2.33
C GLY A 599 -23.66 -12.23 0.94
N VAL A 600 -24.55 -11.69 0.12
CA VAL A 600 -24.75 -12.10 -1.27
C VAL A 600 -23.99 -11.18 -2.22
N HIS A 601 -23.43 -11.78 -3.28
CA HIS A 601 -22.85 -11.09 -4.43
C HIS A 601 -23.41 -11.65 -5.72
N ILE A 602 -23.37 -10.84 -6.78
CA ILE A 602 -23.71 -11.22 -8.14
C ILE A 602 -22.57 -10.90 -9.09
N VAL A 603 -22.45 -11.65 -10.18
CA VAL A 603 -21.55 -11.36 -11.28
C VAL A 603 -22.33 -10.91 -12.50
N LEU A 604 -21.82 -9.87 -13.11
CA LEU A 604 -22.39 -9.18 -14.26
C LEU A 604 -21.39 -9.20 -15.42
N PRO A 605 -21.88 -9.08 -16.67
CA PRO A 605 -21.01 -9.09 -17.84
C PRO A 605 -20.09 -7.87 -17.86
N ARG A 606 -18.95 -8.00 -18.53
CA ARG A 606 -17.91 -6.96 -18.60
C ARG A 606 -18.41 -5.57 -19.00
N TRP A 607 -19.45 -5.46 -19.82
CA TRP A 607 -19.97 -4.18 -20.31
C TRP A 607 -20.66 -3.34 -19.23
N THR A 608 -21.01 -3.91 -18.07
CA THR A 608 -21.70 -3.18 -16.99
C THR A 608 -20.78 -2.26 -16.16
N GLY A 609 -19.48 -2.24 -16.45
CA GLY A 609 -18.52 -1.34 -15.80
C GLY A 609 -17.17 -1.34 -16.52
N PRO A 610 -16.15 -0.62 -16.03
CA PRO A 610 -14.79 -0.56 -16.58
C PRO A 610 -13.88 -1.70 -16.05
N SER A 611 -12.72 -1.94 -16.67
CA SER A 611 -11.84 -3.09 -16.34
C SER A 611 -10.88 -2.86 -15.19
N ASN A 612 -10.59 -1.61 -14.86
CA ASN A 612 -9.45 -1.24 -14.02
C ASN A 612 -9.84 -0.33 -12.84
N ILE A 613 -11.13 -0.06 -12.66
CA ILE A 613 -11.63 0.77 -11.57
C ILE A 613 -12.96 0.22 -11.07
N GLY A 614 -13.11 0.17 -9.75
CA GLY A 614 -14.34 -0.22 -9.07
C GLY A 614 -15.12 0.99 -8.56
N LEU A 615 -16.44 0.82 -8.40
CA LEU A 615 -17.32 1.81 -7.80
C LEU A 615 -17.72 1.36 -6.39
N ILE A 616 -17.80 2.32 -5.49
CA ILE A 616 -18.27 2.14 -4.11
C ILE A 616 -19.28 3.23 -3.83
N ASP A 617 -20.46 2.85 -3.36
CA ASP A 617 -21.56 3.77 -3.10
C ASP A 617 -22.30 3.40 -1.80
N PRO A 618 -22.63 4.37 -0.93
CA PRO A 618 -23.56 4.14 0.16
C PRO A 618 -24.97 3.94 -0.41
N SER A 619 -25.47 2.71 -0.29
CA SER A 619 -26.83 2.34 -0.68
C SER A 619 -27.89 3.10 0.11
N SER A 620 -29.14 3.04 -0.36
CA SER A 620 -30.27 3.79 0.20
C SER A 620 -30.56 3.53 1.69
N ASP A 621 -30.10 2.41 2.25
CA ASP A 621 -30.27 2.04 3.66
C ASP A 621 -29.01 2.25 4.51
N GLY A 622 -27.96 2.87 3.95
CA GLY A 622 -26.70 3.15 4.64
C GLY A 622 -25.67 2.01 4.62
N ARG A 623 -25.96 0.88 3.96
CA ARG A 623 -24.97 -0.15 3.62
C ARG A 623 -24.09 0.30 2.46
N VAL A 624 -22.97 -0.40 2.23
CA VAL A 624 -22.05 -0.10 1.12
C VAL A 624 -22.25 -1.09 -0.02
N LEU A 625 -22.53 -0.57 -1.20
CA LEU A 625 -22.56 -1.31 -2.45
C LEU A 625 -21.24 -1.14 -3.19
N PHE A 626 -20.69 -2.24 -3.66
CA PHE A 626 -19.51 -2.34 -4.50
C PHE A 626 -19.94 -2.78 -5.90
N LEU A 627 -19.26 -2.26 -6.92
CA LEU A 627 -19.26 -2.78 -8.29
C LEU A 627 -17.80 -2.82 -8.76
N LEU A 628 -17.20 -3.99 -8.83
CA LEU A 628 -15.75 -4.17 -8.97
C LEU A 628 -15.43 -5.01 -10.21
N PRO A 629 -14.45 -4.63 -11.04
CA PRO A 629 -13.93 -5.53 -12.07
C PRO A 629 -13.28 -6.74 -11.39
N TRP A 630 -13.51 -7.96 -11.87
CA TRP A 630 -12.88 -9.17 -11.34
C TRP A 630 -12.88 -10.28 -12.40
N GLU A 631 -11.70 -10.83 -12.71
CA GLU A 631 -11.49 -11.94 -13.68
C GLU A 631 -12.25 -11.73 -15.00
N GLY A 632 -12.13 -10.52 -15.59
CA GLY A 632 -12.77 -10.17 -16.86
C GLY A 632 -14.29 -9.90 -16.79
N LYS A 633 -14.90 -9.93 -15.60
CA LYS A 633 -16.32 -9.63 -15.35
C LYS A 633 -16.48 -8.49 -14.33
N MET A 634 -17.71 -8.23 -13.88
CA MET A 634 -18.00 -7.27 -12.81
C MET A 634 -18.70 -7.97 -11.64
N VAL A 635 -18.17 -7.83 -10.42
CA VAL A 635 -18.78 -8.32 -9.18
C VAL A 635 -19.53 -7.19 -8.50
N ALA A 636 -20.77 -7.42 -8.09
CA ALA A 636 -21.54 -6.47 -7.29
C ALA A 636 -22.06 -7.08 -5.99
N GLY A 637 -22.06 -6.29 -4.91
CA GLY A 637 -22.48 -6.72 -3.58
C GLY A 637 -22.07 -5.72 -2.51
N THR A 638 -22.33 -5.92 -1.23
CA THR A 638 -22.92 -7.12 -0.62
C THR A 638 -24.14 -6.77 0.22
N THR A 639 -25.00 -7.76 0.45
CA THR A 639 -26.02 -7.71 1.49
C THR A 639 -25.45 -8.11 2.86
N ASP A 640 -26.26 -7.96 3.91
CA ASP A 640 -25.88 -8.29 5.29
C ASP A 640 -27.13 -8.63 6.11
N HIS A 641 -27.37 -9.92 6.33
CA HIS A 641 -28.56 -10.42 7.04
C HIS A 641 -28.20 -11.61 7.95
N ALA A 642 -28.73 -11.63 9.17
CA ALA A 642 -28.59 -12.78 10.05
C ALA A 642 -29.09 -14.06 9.33
N CYS A 643 -28.34 -15.15 9.46
CA CYS A 643 -28.62 -16.38 8.71
C CYS A 643 -28.38 -17.63 9.56
N LYS A 644 -28.77 -18.79 9.03
CA LYS A 644 -28.38 -20.08 9.61
C LYS A 644 -27.08 -20.55 8.96
N ILE A 645 -26.22 -21.21 9.73
CA ILE A 645 -25.01 -21.83 9.19
C ILE A 645 -25.41 -22.97 8.26
N GLN A 646 -24.91 -22.93 7.03
CA GLN A 646 -25.11 -23.93 5.99
C GLN A 646 -23.78 -24.16 5.27
N ARG A 647 -23.56 -25.38 4.78
CA ARG A 647 -22.37 -25.74 4.00
C ARG A 647 -22.29 -24.94 2.70
N ASP A 648 -23.36 -25.00 1.91
CA ASP A 648 -23.49 -24.31 0.62
C ASP A 648 -24.71 -23.38 0.66
N PRO A 649 -24.59 -22.19 1.29
CA PRO A 649 -25.69 -21.25 1.39
C PRO A 649 -26.11 -20.76 0.00
N ILE A 650 -27.42 -20.80 -0.26
CA ILE A 650 -28.00 -20.35 -1.53
C ILE A 650 -28.34 -18.86 -1.42
N PRO A 651 -27.92 -18.01 -2.38
CA PRO A 651 -28.28 -16.59 -2.38
C PRO A 651 -29.79 -16.41 -2.56
N GLY A 652 -30.39 -15.55 -1.75
CA GLY A 652 -31.82 -15.24 -1.84
C GLY A 652 -32.13 -14.35 -3.05
N GLU A 653 -33.24 -14.63 -3.76
CA GLU A 653 -33.69 -13.76 -4.85
C GLU A 653 -34.01 -12.34 -4.38
N GLN A 654 -34.40 -12.16 -3.12
CA GLN A 654 -34.62 -10.84 -2.53
C GLN A 654 -33.31 -10.03 -2.46
N ASP A 655 -32.20 -10.66 -2.07
CA ASP A 655 -30.88 -10.05 -2.03
C ASP A 655 -30.39 -9.67 -3.44
N ILE A 656 -30.54 -10.58 -4.39
CA ILE A 656 -30.17 -10.35 -5.79
C ILE A 656 -30.95 -9.15 -6.36
N ASN A 657 -32.26 -9.12 -6.14
CA ASN A 657 -33.11 -8.03 -6.60
C ASN A 657 -32.78 -6.70 -5.89
N TRP A 658 -32.39 -6.75 -4.62
CA TRP A 658 -31.92 -5.56 -3.89
C TRP A 658 -30.62 -5.01 -4.51
N ILE A 659 -29.63 -5.85 -4.79
CA ILE A 659 -28.37 -5.42 -5.43
C ILE A 659 -28.66 -4.80 -6.80
N LEU A 660 -29.51 -5.44 -7.61
CA LEU A 660 -29.90 -4.91 -8.93
C LEU A 660 -30.63 -3.58 -8.81
N LYS A 661 -31.49 -3.40 -7.81
CA LYS A 661 -32.21 -2.15 -7.57
C LYS A 661 -31.23 -1.03 -7.22
N GLU A 662 -30.30 -1.26 -6.30
CA GLU A 662 -29.33 -0.25 -5.87
C GLU A 662 -28.34 0.10 -6.98
N LEU A 663 -27.88 -0.87 -7.78
CA LEU A 663 -27.07 -0.59 -8.97
C LEU A 663 -27.83 0.29 -9.97
N ASN A 664 -29.05 -0.08 -10.34
CA ASN A 664 -29.84 0.68 -11.31
C ASN A 664 -30.24 2.08 -10.81
N ARG A 665 -30.16 2.35 -9.51
CA ARG A 665 -30.34 3.70 -8.96
C ARG A 665 -29.23 4.65 -9.46
N LEU A 666 -28.00 4.13 -9.59
CA LEU A 666 -26.79 4.88 -9.95
C LEU A 666 -26.59 5.02 -11.46
N LEU A 667 -27.15 4.08 -12.24
CA LEU A 667 -26.96 4.03 -13.68
C LEU A 667 -27.92 4.95 -14.42
N ASP A 668 -27.47 5.45 -15.57
CA ASP A 668 -28.31 6.16 -16.53
C ASP A 668 -29.45 5.22 -16.97
N PRO A 669 -30.71 5.70 -17.04
CA PRO A 669 -31.88 4.87 -17.36
C PRO A 669 -31.77 4.06 -18.67
N ARG A 670 -30.92 4.47 -19.61
CA ARG A 670 -30.63 3.73 -20.85
C ARG A 670 -29.84 2.44 -20.59
N PHE A 671 -29.05 2.39 -19.52
CA PHE A 671 -28.20 1.26 -19.12
C PHE A 671 -28.83 0.47 -17.97
N LYS A 672 -29.99 -0.15 -18.23
CA LYS A 672 -30.71 -0.94 -17.23
C LYS A 672 -30.17 -2.37 -17.11
N ILE A 673 -29.66 -2.73 -15.94
CA ILE A 673 -29.22 -4.09 -15.61
C ILE A 673 -30.42 -4.92 -15.13
N ARG A 674 -30.58 -6.13 -15.66
CA ARG A 674 -31.71 -7.04 -15.38
C ARG A 674 -31.20 -8.34 -14.76
N ARG A 675 -32.09 -9.08 -14.10
CA ARG A 675 -31.79 -10.41 -13.53
C ARG A 675 -31.22 -11.40 -14.56
N SER A 676 -31.64 -11.30 -15.82
CA SER A 676 -31.14 -12.10 -16.94
C SER A 676 -29.68 -11.83 -17.33
N HIS A 677 -29.11 -10.69 -16.88
CA HIS A 677 -27.69 -10.40 -17.08
C HIS A 677 -26.81 -10.99 -15.96
N VAL A 678 -27.38 -11.48 -14.86
CA VAL A 678 -26.60 -12.09 -13.78
C VAL A 678 -26.05 -13.43 -14.25
N LEU A 679 -24.73 -13.54 -14.33
CA LEU A 679 -24.02 -14.73 -14.82
C LEU A 679 -23.80 -15.76 -13.72
N ALA A 680 -23.62 -15.30 -12.48
CA ALA A 680 -23.47 -16.12 -11.29
C ALA A 680 -23.86 -15.31 -10.05
N SER A 681 -24.18 -15.99 -8.96
CA SER A 681 -24.43 -15.35 -7.66
C SER A 681 -24.02 -16.29 -6.54
N TRP A 682 -23.42 -15.80 -5.48
CA TRP A 682 -23.07 -16.63 -4.32
C TRP A 682 -23.43 -15.96 -3.01
N SER A 683 -23.54 -16.78 -1.96
CA SER A 683 -23.69 -16.31 -0.58
C SER A 683 -22.50 -16.76 0.27
N GLY A 684 -21.96 -15.87 1.09
CA GLY A 684 -20.93 -16.16 2.08
C GLY A 684 -21.44 -15.91 3.50
N ILE A 685 -21.02 -16.75 4.45
CA ILE A 685 -21.38 -16.60 5.87
C ILE A 685 -20.21 -15.94 6.61
N ARG A 686 -20.42 -14.75 7.16
CA ARG A 686 -19.47 -14.02 7.98
C ARG A 686 -19.49 -14.57 9.41
N PRO A 687 -18.35 -15.04 9.96
CA PRO A 687 -18.27 -15.49 11.35
C PRO A 687 -18.06 -14.30 12.27
N LEU A 688 -19.10 -13.49 12.51
CA LEU A 688 -18.99 -12.37 13.45
C LEU A 688 -18.89 -12.93 14.87
N VAL A 689 -17.98 -12.38 15.68
CA VAL A 689 -17.68 -12.91 17.00
C VAL A 689 -18.29 -12.03 18.07
N ARG A 690 -18.86 -12.67 19.09
CA ARG A 690 -19.27 -12.03 20.34
C ARG A 690 -18.22 -12.31 21.41
N ASP A 691 -17.78 -11.27 22.12
CA ASP A 691 -16.91 -11.43 23.28
C ASP A 691 -17.73 -12.03 24.46
N PRO A 692 -17.36 -13.20 25.00
CA PRO A 692 -18.04 -13.81 26.15
C PRO A 692 -17.97 -12.95 27.42
N GLU A 693 -16.94 -12.12 27.59
CA GLU A 693 -16.71 -11.28 28.78
C GLU A 693 -17.38 -9.90 28.68
N ALA A 694 -17.93 -9.55 27.51
CA ALA A 694 -18.61 -8.28 27.31
C ALA A 694 -19.98 -8.26 28.00
N LYS A 695 -20.12 -7.39 29.01
CA LYS A 695 -21.37 -7.19 29.78
C LYS A 695 -22.57 -6.70 28.94
N ASN A 696 -22.33 -6.21 27.72
CA ASN A 696 -23.37 -5.78 26.78
C ASN A 696 -23.44 -6.73 25.57
N THR A 697 -24.64 -7.24 25.29
CA THR A 697 -24.98 -8.16 24.19
C THR A 697 -24.73 -7.61 22.78
N GLU A 698 -24.49 -6.32 22.62
CA GLU A 698 -24.41 -5.63 21.32
C GLU A 698 -22.98 -5.28 20.85
N ALA A 699 -21.95 -5.53 21.67
CA ALA A 699 -20.57 -5.22 21.31
C ALA A 699 -19.92 -6.36 20.50
N LEU A 700 -20.33 -6.51 19.23
CA LEU A 700 -19.61 -7.36 18.27
C LEU A 700 -18.14 -6.90 18.17
N THR A 701 -17.19 -7.80 18.40
CA THR A 701 -15.77 -7.49 18.24
C THR A 701 -15.48 -7.38 16.74
N ARG A 702 -14.93 -6.23 16.31
CA ARG A 702 -14.53 -6.02 14.90
C ARG A 702 -13.17 -6.64 14.57
N SER A 703 -12.48 -7.21 15.57
CA SER A 703 -11.21 -7.94 15.49
C SER A 703 -11.43 -9.46 15.49
N HIS A 704 -10.37 -10.24 15.36
CA HIS A 704 -10.40 -11.67 15.67
C HIS A 704 -10.37 -11.92 17.18
N LEU A 705 -10.73 -13.14 17.57
CA LEU A 705 -10.67 -13.67 18.94
C LEU A 705 -9.75 -14.89 18.96
N VAL A 706 -8.85 -14.95 19.95
CA VAL A 706 -8.08 -16.14 20.30
C VAL A 706 -8.41 -16.51 21.74
N SER A 707 -8.92 -17.72 21.97
CA SER A 707 -9.33 -18.20 23.30
C SER A 707 -8.93 -19.65 23.52
N ILE A 708 -8.78 -20.09 24.76
CA ILE A 708 -8.47 -21.48 25.12
C ILE A 708 -9.54 -22.01 26.09
N SER A 709 -10.09 -23.19 25.83
CA SER A 709 -11.04 -23.86 26.73
C SER A 709 -10.34 -24.55 27.92
N ASP A 710 -11.11 -24.96 28.92
CA ASP A 710 -10.59 -25.70 30.08
C ASP A 710 -9.90 -27.01 29.70
N SER A 711 -10.30 -27.67 28.61
CA SER A 711 -9.67 -28.89 28.12
C SER A 711 -8.42 -28.60 27.27
N GLY A 712 -8.19 -27.35 26.88
CA GLY A 712 -7.07 -26.93 26.03
C GLY A 712 -7.41 -26.76 24.54
N LEU A 713 -8.68 -26.59 24.14
CA LEU A 713 -9.03 -26.27 22.75
C LEU A 713 -8.68 -24.81 22.45
N LEU A 714 -7.70 -24.56 21.58
CA LEU A 714 -7.36 -23.21 21.13
C LEU A 714 -8.28 -22.82 19.97
N THR A 715 -9.08 -21.78 20.12
CA THR A 715 -10.02 -21.30 19.09
C THR A 715 -9.55 -19.96 18.54
N CYS A 716 -9.42 -19.86 17.21
CA CYS A 716 -9.11 -18.63 16.49
C CYS A 716 -10.21 -18.34 15.45
N VAL A 717 -11.04 -17.34 15.72
CA VAL A 717 -12.24 -17.03 14.92
C VAL A 717 -12.43 -15.52 14.73
N GLY A 718 -13.32 -15.14 13.82
CA GLY A 718 -13.55 -13.73 13.48
C GLY A 718 -12.51 -13.19 12.50
N GLY A 719 -12.20 -11.90 12.64
CA GLY A 719 -11.25 -11.21 11.77
C GLY A 719 -11.70 -11.10 10.31
N LYS A 720 -10.75 -10.86 9.41
CA LYS A 720 -10.96 -10.67 7.97
C LYS A 720 -9.91 -11.41 7.17
N TRP A 721 -10.18 -11.60 5.88
CA TRP A 721 -9.15 -12.07 4.96
C TRP A 721 -7.88 -11.21 5.02
N THR A 722 -8.02 -9.89 5.14
CA THR A 722 -6.88 -8.96 5.18
C THR A 722 -5.99 -9.11 6.41
N THR A 723 -6.52 -9.68 7.50
CA THR A 723 -5.81 -9.83 8.78
C THR A 723 -5.37 -11.27 9.04
N TYR A 724 -5.58 -12.21 8.11
CA TYR A 724 -5.33 -13.64 8.33
C TYR A 724 -3.91 -13.96 8.85
N ARG A 725 -2.91 -13.21 8.38
CA ARG A 725 -1.50 -13.42 8.76
C ARG A 725 -1.25 -13.03 10.22
N GLU A 726 -1.84 -11.92 10.67
CA GLU A 726 -1.78 -11.48 12.06
C GLU A 726 -2.56 -12.43 12.97
N MET A 727 -3.74 -12.87 12.53
CA MET A 727 -4.53 -13.89 13.24
C MET A 727 -3.75 -15.19 13.44
N ALA A 728 -3.01 -15.61 12.41
CA ALA A 728 -2.17 -16.80 12.48
C ALA A 728 -1.01 -16.63 13.47
N GLU A 729 -0.32 -15.50 13.39
CA GLU A 729 0.78 -15.15 14.30
C GLU A 729 0.33 -15.16 15.77
N ASP A 730 -0.81 -14.53 16.07
CA ASP A 730 -1.38 -14.51 17.44
C ASP A 730 -1.77 -15.90 17.93
N ALA A 731 -2.38 -16.72 17.06
CA ALA A 731 -2.79 -18.08 17.43
C ALA A 731 -1.60 -18.99 17.71
N VAL A 732 -0.55 -18.91 16.88
CA VAL A 732 0.69 -19.69 17.07
C VAL A 732 1.48 -19.20 18.27
N ASP A 733 1.60 -17.90 18.48
CA ASP A 733 2.23 -17.31 19.68
C ASP A 733 1.51 -17.78 20.95
N THR A 734 0.18 -17.73 20.94
CA THR A 734 -0.65 -18.22 22.04
C THR A 734 -0.43 -19.70 22.29
N ALA A 735 -0.38 -20.52 21.23
CA ALA A 735 -0.11 -21.95 21.34
C ALA A 735 1.27 -22.23 21.97
N ILE A 736 2.31 -21.53 21.51
CA ILE A 736 3.68 -21.66 22.03
C ILE A 736 3.74 -21.29 23.51
N GLN A 737 3.16 -20.15 23.89
CA GLN A 737 3.21 -19.66 25.27
C GLN A 737 2.43 -20.55 26.24
N GLN A 738 1.19 -20.90 25.89
CA GLN A 738 0.27 -21.58 26.81
C GLN A 738 0.54 -23.07 26.93
N PHE A 739 0.95 -23.72 25.84
CA PHE A 739 1.25 -25.16 25.81
C PHE A 739 2.74 -25.47 25.87
N LYS A 740 3.60 -24.44 26.03
CA LYS A 740 5.06 -24.55 26.16
C LYS A 740 5.68 -25.33 25.00
N LEU A 741 5.16 -25.12 23.78
CA LEU A 741 5.71 -25.71 22.57
C LEU A 741 7.13 -25.16 22.33
N LYS A 742 7.96 -25.93 21.65
CA LYS A 742 9.37 -25.58 21.41
C LYS A 742 9.60 -25.38 19.91
N PRO A 743 9.49 -24.14 19.40
CA PRO A 743 9.95 -23.79 18.06
C PRO A 743 11.40 -24.24 17.84
N ARG A 744 11.71 -24.62 16.60
CA ARG A 744 13.04 -25.14 16.23
C ARG A 744 13.52 -24.44 14.95
N PRO A 745 14.74 -23.89 14.93
CA PRO A 745 15.34 -23.40 13.70
C PRO A 745 15.38 -24.49 12.63
N MET A 746 15.00 -24.14 11.40
CA MET A 746 15.08 -25.05 10.26
C MET A 746 16.39 -24.78 9.51
N ALA A 747 17.44 -25.52 9.86
CA ALA A 747 18.79 -25.33 9.31
C ALA A 747 18.87 -25.61 7.80
N HIS A 748 18.03 -26.52 7.29
CA HIS A 748 17.96 -26.91 5.89
C HIS A 748 16.52 -26.83 5.39
N PRO A 749 16.03 -25.61 5.12
CA PRO A 749 14.68 -25.46 4.61
C PRO A 749 14.50 -26.11 3.23
N PRO A 750 13.30 -26.63 2.93
CA PRO A 750 13.02 -27.21 1.64
C PRO A 750 13.14 -26.18 0.54
N VAL A 751 13.76 -26.57 -0.58
CA VAL A 751 13.77 -25.76 -1.80
C VAL A 751 12.36 -25.85 -2.40
N ILE A 752 11.72 -24.71 -2.68
CA ILE A 752 10.36 -24.68 -3.24
C ILE A 752 10.24 -23.83 -4.52
N SER A 753 11.30 -23.10 -4.90
CA SER A 753 11.27 -22.10 -5.98
C SER A 753 11.46 -22.66 -7.41
N GLY A 754 11.91 -23.91 -7.57
CA GLY A 754 12.14 -24.56 -8.87
C GLY A 754 13.19 -23.93 -9.80
N LEU A 755 13.75 -22.77 -9.46
CA LEU A 755 14.82 -22.10 -10.19
C LEU A 755 16.18 -22.62 -9.68
N GLN A 756 17.00 -23.18 -10.58
CA GLN A 756 18.30 -23.78 -10.26
C GLN A 756 19.41 -22.78 -9.87
N GLN A 757 19.11 -21.49 -9.76
CA GLN A 757 20.04 -20.49 -9.23
C GLN A 757 19.52 -20.02 -7.87
N THR A 758 20.15 -20.54 -6.81
CA THR A 758 20.10 -20.06 -5.43
C THR A 758 18.71 -19.69 -4.90
N SER A 759 18.10 -20.57 -4.11
CA SER A 759 17.35 -20.08 -2.97
C SER A 759 17.84 -20.80 -1.71
N PRO A 760 18.86 -20.25 -1.00
CA PRO A 760 18.64 -20.18 0.43
C PRO A 760 17.31 -19.44 0.58
N VAL A 761 16.39 -19.95 1.40
CA VAL A 761 15.15 -19.21 1.70
C VAL A 761 15.52 -17.74 1.90
N ASP A 762 14.82 -16.81 1.24
CA ASP A 762 15.08 -15.36 1.35
C ASP A 762 15.00 -14.85 2.81
N VAL A 763 14.62 -15.75 3.73
CA VAL A 763 14.40 -15.55 5.15
C VAL A 763 15.06 -16.67 5.95
N ILE A 764 15.72 -16.31 7.03
CA ILE A 764 16.29 -17.25 8.00
C ILE A 764 15.14 -17.79 8.85
N LEU A 765 14.94 -19.12 8.85
CA LEU A 765 13.95 -19.81 9.68
C LEU A 765 14.55 -20.15 11.05
N ASP A 766 14.59 -19.18 11.96
CA ASP A 766 15.20 -19.29 13.30
C ASP A 766 14.22 -19.73 14.39
N GLY A 767 12.98 -20.08 14.04
CA GLY A 767 11.91 -20.40 14.98
C GLY A 767 11.02 -19.21 15.36
N SER A 768 11.32 -18.00 14.89
CA SER A 768 10.43 -16.83 15.01
C SER A 768 9.43 -16.71 13.85
N CYS A 769 8.41 -15.85 14.00
CA CYS A 769 7.48 -15.55 12.92
C CYS A 769 8.19 -14.84 11.76
N VAL A 770 8.13 -15.44 10.57
CA VAL A 770 8.78 -14.91 9.36
C VAL A 770 7.82 -14.70 8.19
N THR A 771 6.53 -14.97 8.40
CA THR A 771 5.50 -15.01 7.35
C THR A 771 5.34 -13.69 6.58
N HIS A 772 5.72 -12.55 7.16
CA HIS A 772 5.71 -11.23 6.51
C HIS A 772 6.78 -11.05 5.41
N ARG A 773 7.80 -11.92 5.35
CA ARG A 773 8.84 -11.94 4.32
C ARG A 773 8.81 -13.21 3.46
N LEU A 774 7.98 -14.18 3.83
CA LEU A 774 7.91 -15.47 3.15
C LEU A 774 7.14 -15.35 1.83
N ARG A 775 7.73 -15.82 0.74
CA ARG A 775 7.03 -15.94 -0.55
C ARG A 775 6.25 -17.25 -0.58
N LEU A 776 5.06 -17.20 -1.18
CA LEU A 776 4.23 -18.38 -1.39
C LEU A 776 4.58 -19.10 -2.70
N ILE A 777 4.19 -20.36 -2.83
CA ILE A 777 4.30 -21.11 -4.08
C ILE A 777 3.58 -20.36 -5.21
N GLY A 778 4.24 -20.23 -6.37
CA GLY A 778 3.83 -19.37 -7.48
C GLY A 778 4.60 -18.05 -7.55
N ALA A 779 5.13 -17.52 -6.44
CA ALA A 779 5.72 -16.19 -6.42
C ALA A 779 7.24 -16.13 -6.67
N HIS A 780 7.96 -17.26 -6.73
CA HIS A 780 9.42 -17.27 -6.68
C HIS A 780 10.06 -16.89 -8.02
N GLY A 781 9.51 -17.43 -9.11
CA GLY A 781 9.93 -17.16 -10.49
C GLY A 781 8.98 -16.28 -11.28
N TYR A 782 8.06 -15.56 -10.61
CA TYR A 782 7.19 -14.62 -11.29
C TYR A 782 8.01 -13.47 -11.90
N SER A 783 7.70 -13.12 -13.15
CA SER A 783 8.30 -11.97 -13.83
C SER A 783 7.23 -11.27 -14.68
N PRO A 784 7.38 -9.96 -14.97
CA PRO A 784 6.49 -9.26 -15.91
C PRO A 784 6.51 -9.82 -17.34
N TYR A 785 7.53 -10.61 -17.70
CA TYR A 785 7.68 -11.22 -19.03
C TYR A 785 7.10 -12.64 -19.11
N LEU A 786 6.67 -13.20 -17.97
CA LEU A 786 6.18 -14.58 -17.89
C LEU A 786 5.05 -14.85 -18.89
N THR A 787 4.12 -13.91 -19.08
CA THR A 787 3.06 -14.03 -20.10
C THR A 787 3.66 -14.26 -21.50
N GLY A 788 4.65 -13.46 -21.90
CA GLY A 788 5.33 -13.60 -23.19
C GLY A 788 6.12 -14.90 -23.31
N ASP A 789 6.78 -15.32 -22.23
CA ASP A 789 7.52 -16.58 -22.17
C ASP A 789 6.58 -17.80 -22.36
N LEU A 790 5.42 -17.78 -21.70
CA LEU A 790 4.39 -18.82 -21.83
C LEU A 790 3.80 -18.86 -23.25
N MET A 791 3.49 -17.70 -23.83
CA MET A 791 3.01 -17.60 -25.22
C MET A 791 4.01 -18.19 -26.20
N GLN A 792 5.29 -17.81 -26.09
CA GLN A 792 6.33 -18.29 -26.99
C GLN A 792 6.58 -19.78 -26.83
N LYS A 793 6.59 -20.28 -25.59
CA LYS A 793 6.92 -21.68 -25.31
C LYS A 793 5.81 -22.65 -25.69
N PHE A 794 4.57 -22.31 -25.34
CA PHE A 794 3.42 -23.22 -25.42
C PHE A 794 2.43 -22.83 -26.52
N GLN A 795 2.70 -21.75 -27.28
CA GLN A 795 1.83 -21.24 -28.35
C GLN A 795 0.42 -20.88 -27.85
N LEU A 796 0.34 -20.42 -26.60
CA LEU A 796 -0.91 -20.01 -25.96
C LEU A 796 -1.35 -18.64 -26.50
N SER A 797 -2.66 -18.44 -26.55
CA SER A 797 -3.22 -17.11 -26.78
C SER A 797 -2.88 -16.17 -25.61
N SER A 798 -2.89 -14.86 -25.88
CA SER A 798 -2.46 -13.85 -24.90
C SER A 798 -3.30 -13.87 -23.61
N ASP A 799 -4.60 -14.12 -23.72
CA ASP A 799 -5.53 -14.19 -22.59
C ASP A 799 -5.28 -15.43 -21.72
N VAL A 800 -5.02 -16.59 -22.33
CA VAL A 800 -4.66 -17.82 -21.61
C VAL A 800 -3.32 -17.65 -20.90
N ALA A 801 -2.30 -17.17 -21.59
CA ALA A 801 -0.99 -16.96 -20.99
C ALA A 801 -1.03 -15.96 -19.83
N ASP A 802 -1.81 -14.88 -19.98
CA ASP A 802 -1.99 -13.88 -18.94
C ASP A 802 -2.74 -14.43 -17.72
N HIS A 803 -3.81 -15.20 -17.95
CA HIS A 803 -4.54 -15.92 -16.90
C HIS A 803 -3.62 -16.86 -16.13
N LEU A 804 -2.84 -17.69 -16.83
CA LEU A 804 -1.94 -18.64 -16.18
C LEU A 804 -0.86 -17.92 -15.36
N ALA A 805 -0.25 -16.88 -15.91
CA ALA A 805 0.76 -16.09 -15.20
C ALA A 805 0.20 -15.43 -13.93
N HIS A 806 -1.01 -14.87 -13.98
CA HIS A 806 -1.65 -14.24 -12.82
C HIS A 806 -2.17 -15.25 -11.78
N SER A 807 -2.70 -16.39 -12.22
CA SER A 807 -3.32 -17.39 -11.33
C SER A 807 -2.32 -18.35 -10.70
N TYR A 808 -1.23 -18.68 -11.39
CA TYR A 808 -0.26 -19.70 -10.98
C TYR A 808 1.15 -19.14 -10.77
N GLY A 809 1.45 -17.94 -11.25
CA GLY A 809 2.78 -17.37 -11.21
C GLY A 809 3.80 -18.31 -11.84
N ASP A 810 4.92 -18.58 -11.18
CA ASP A 810 5.94 -19.50 -11.68
C ASP A 810 5.44 -20.94 -11.93
N ARG A 811 4.31 -21.35 -11.34
CA ARG A 811 3.71 -22.67 -11.61
C ARG A 811 2.97 -22.75 -12.93
N ALA A 812 2.75 -21.62 -13.60
CA ALA A 812 2.18 -21.58 -14.94
C ALA A 812 2.98 -22.41 -15.96
N TRP A 813 4.29 -22.58 -15.75
CA TRP A 813 5.12 -23.46 -16.57
C TRP A 813 4.68 -24.93 -16.52
N GLU A 814 4.33 -25.44 -15.34
CA GLU A 814 3.83 -26.82 -15.20
C GLU A 814 2.42 -26.96 -15.77
N VAL A 815 1.58 -25.94 -15.59
CA VAL A 815 0.24 -25.93 -16.19
C VAL A 815 0.33 -25.95 -17.72
N GLY A 816 1.21 -25.13 -18.30
CA GLY A 816 1.45 -25.12 -19.75
C GLY A 816 1.98 -26.46 -20.28
N LEU A 817 2.87 -27.12 -19.54
CA LEU A 817 3.37 -28.47 -19.88
C LEU A 817 2.29 -29.56 -19.84
N LEU A 818 1.30 -29.41 -18.96
CA LEU A 818 0.19 -30.34 -18.79
C LEU A 818 -0.99 -30.06 -19.73
N SER A 819 -0.95 -28.94 -20.45
CA SER A 819 -2.01 -28.53 -21.37
C SER A 819 -1.84 -29.23 -22.72
N SER A 820 -2.96 -29.58 -23.34
CA SER A 820 -2.96 -30.06 -24.73
C SER A 820 -2.54 -28.91 -25.67
N PRO A 821 -1.98 -29.19 -26.86
CA PRO A 821 -1.63 -28.16 -27.83
C PRO A 821 -2.79 -27.19 -28.11
N ALA A 822 -2.50 -25.90 -28.26
CA ALA A 822 -3.53 -24.86 -28.43
C ALA A 822 -4.43 -25.06 -29.67
N SER A 823 -3.96 -25.79 -30.68
CA SER A 823 -4.73 -26.10 -31.89
C SER A 823 -5.69 -27.29 -31.73
N GLU A 824 -5.57 -28.07 -30.65
CA GLU A 824 -6.42 -29.25 -30.46
C GLU A 824 -7.82 -28.87 -29.99
N GLU A 825 -8.82 -29.57 -30.54
CA GLU A 825 -10.20 -29.51 -30.09
C GLU A 825 -10.27 -30.04 -28.66
N GLY A 826 -10.12 -29.13 -27.73
CA GLY A 826 -10.12 -29.48 -26.34
C GLY A 826 -9.15 -28.77 -25.43
N HIS A 827 -8.32 -27.91 -25.98
CA HIS A 827 -7.45 -27.06 -25.18
C HIS A 827 -8.27 -26.22 -24.17
N HIS A 828 -9.31 -25.52 -24.64
CA HIS A 828 -10.19 -24.72 -23.80
C HIS A 828 -11.27 -25.57 -23.13
N ILE A 829 -11.41 -25.44 -21.80
CA ILE A 829 -12.40 -26.18 -21.02
C ILE A 829 -13.81 -25.63 -21.19
N ALA A 830 -13.96 -24.30 -21.20
CA ALA A 830 -15.24 -23.60 -21.20
C ALA A 830 -15.46 -22.77 -22.47
N GLY A 831 -14.91 -23.25 -23.59
CA GLY A 831 -14.87 -22.51 -24.87
C GLY A 831 -13.87 -21.35 -24.86
N SER A 832 -13.64 -20.75 -26.03
CA SER A 832 -12.63 -19.70 -26.23
C SER A 832 -12.97 -18.35 -25.58
N SER A 833 -14.18 -18.20 -25.02
CA SER A 833 -14.57 -16.99 -24.27
C SER A 833 -13.99 -16.95 -22.85
N TYR A 834 -13.41 -18.06 -22.38
CA TYR A 834 -12.79 -18.19 -21.08
C TYR A 834 -11.36 -18.74 -21.24
N PRO A 835 -10.37 -18.20 -20.51
CA PRO A 835 -8.97 -18.55 -20.68
C PRO A 835 -8.57 -19.87 -20.00
N TYR A 836 -9.54 -20.70 -19.60
CA TYR A 836 -9.28 -21.93 -18.84
C TYR A 836 -8.88 -23.10 -19.74
N VAL A 837 -7.77 -23.74 -19.40
CA VAL A 837 -7.19 -24.83 -20.20
C VAL A 837 -7.22 -26.18 -19.49
N ASP A 838 -7.26 -27.26 -20.27
CA ASP A 838 -7.34 -28.63 -19.77
C ASP A 838 -6.19 -29.02 -18.82
N GLY A 839 -5.00 -28.43 -19.01
CA GLY A 839 -3.84 -28.62 -18.13
C GLY A 839 -4.06 -28.14 -16.69
N GLU A 840 -4.93 -27.15 -16.45
CA GLU A 840 -5.26 -26.68 -15.11
C GLU A 840 -5.94 -27.76 -14.28
N VAL A 841 -6.76 -28.62 -14.89
CA VAL A 841 -7.44 -29.75 -14.20
C VAL A 841 -6.40 -30.74 -13.69
N ARG A 842 -5.46 -31.13 -14.56
CA ARG A 842 -4.40 -32.08 -14.21
C ARG A 842 -3.48 -31.50 -13.13
N TYR A 843 -3.11 -30.23 -13.27
CA TYR A 843 -2.30 -29.53 -12.28
C TYR A 843 -3.01 -29.45 -10.92
N ALA A 844 -4.29 -29.10 -10.91
CA ALA A 844 -5.10 -29.01 -9.70
C ALA A 844 -5.17 -30.34 -8.93
N ILE A 845 -5.33 -31.45 -9.63
CA ILE A 845 -5.38 -32.79 -9.02
C ILE A 845 -4.00 -33.19 -8.48
N ARG A 846 -2.96 -33.03 -9.31
CA ARG A 846 -1.61 -33.52 -9.01
C ARG A 846 -0.88 -32.71 -7.96
N ASN A 847 -1.12 -31.39 -7.90
CA ASN A 847 -0.35 -30.46 -7.07
C ASN A 847 -1.19 -29.65 -6.08
N GLU A 848 -2.50 -29.45 -6.33
CA GLU A 848 -3.35 -28.57 -5.52
C GLU A 848 -4.46 -29.32 -4.77
N TYR A 849 -4.32 -30.64 -4.62
CA TYR A 849 -5.19 -31.51 -3.85
C TYR A 849 -6.66 -31.55 -4.31
N ALA A 850 -6.98 -31.18 -5.55
CA ALA A 850 -8.35 -31.27 -6.04
C ALA A 850 -8.82 -32.74 -6.11
N GLN A 851 -10.00 -33.03 -5.57
CA GLN A 851 -10.63 -34.34 -5.51
C GLN A 851 -12.07 -34.34 -6.03
N THR A 852 -12.73 -33.18 -6.08
CA THR A 852 -14.11 -33.02 -6.60
C THR A 852 -14.17 -31.96 -7.70
N ALA A 853 -15.14 -32.03 -8.60
CA ALA A 853 -15.32 -31.06 -9.69
C ALA A 853 -15.56 -29.62 -9.16
N PRO A 854 -16.27 -29.40 -8.03
CA PRO A 854 -16.30 -28.10 -7.36
C PRO A 854 -14.93 -27.57 -6.93
N ASP A 855 -13.96 -28.43 -6.58
CA ASP A 855 -12.59 -28.01 -6.24
C ASP A 855 -11.95 -27.27 -7.42
N ILE A 856 -12.23 -27.74 -8.63
CA ILE A 856 -11.69 -27.22 -9.86
C ILE A 856 -12.50 -26.01 -10.34
N LEU A 857 -13.79 -26.22 -10.64
CA LEU A 857 -14.66 -25.20 -11.24
C LEU A 857 -14.86 -23.99 -10.33
N ALA A 858 -14.98 -24.20 -9.02
CA ALA A 858 -15.27 -23.12 -8.09
C ALA A 858 -14.02 -22.53 -7.47
N ARG A 859 -13.01 -23.34 -7.12
CA ARG A 859 -11.89 -22.90 -6.27
C ARG A 859 -10.56 -22.71 -7.00
N ARG A 860 -10.24 -23.52 -8.01
CA ARG A 860 -9.02 -23.31 -8.83
C ARG A 860 -9.27 -22.37 -10.00
N MET A 861 -10.28 -22.62 -10.80
CA MET A 861 -10.60 -21.81 -11.99
C MET A 861 -11.48 -20.61 -11.68
N ARG A 862 -12.34 -20.70 -10.66
CA ARG A 862 -13.37 -19.69 -10.34
C ARG A 862 -14.50 -19.57 -11.37
N LEU A 863 -14.55 -20.44 -12.38
CA LEU A 863 -15.57 -20.41 -13.44
C LEU A 863 -17.00 -20.39 -12.89
N SER A 864 -17.32 -21.20 -11.87
CA SER A 864 -18.68 -21.18 -11.28
C SER A 864 -19.03 -19.87 -10.58
N PHE A 865 -18.03 -19.08 -10.17
CA PHE A 865 -18.24 -17.75 -9.62
C PHE A 865 -18.37 -16.69 -10.73
N LEU A 866 -17.87 -16.94 -11.94
CA LEU A 866 -17.93 -15.99 -13.05
C LEU A 866 -19.16 -16.19 -13.93
N ASP A 867 -19.50 -17.44 -14.22
CA ASP A 867 -20.60 -17.83 -15.09
C ASP A 867 -21.01 -19.28 -14.79
N VAL A 868 -22.16 -19.43 -14.14
CA VAL A 868 -22.65 -20.74 -13.69
C VAL A 868 -23.06 -21.64 -14.86
N ARG A 869 -23.50 -21.05 -15.98
CA ARG A 869 -23.88 -21.80 -17.19
C ARG A 869 -22.64 -22.30 -17.92
N ALA A 870 -21.62 -21.47 -18.05
CA ALA A 870 -20.34 -21.90 -18.59
C ALA A 870 -19.70 -23.00 -17.72
N ALA A 871 -19.84 -22.92 -16.39
CA ALA A 871 -19.42 -23.98 -15.49
C ALA A 871 -20.18 -25.31 -15.72
N LEU A 872 -21.50 -25.24 -15.90
CA LEU A 872 -22.33 -26.42 -16.21
C LEU A 872 -21.93 -27.05 -17.55
N GLN A 873 -21.69 -26.24 -18.57
CA GLN A 873 -21.25 -26.71 -19.90
C GLN A 873 -19.85 -27.34 -19.87
N ALA A 874 -18.95 -26.79 -19.06
CA ALA A 874 -17.60 -27.32 -18.85
C ALA A 874 -17.57 -28.63 -18.02
N LEU A 875 -18.59 -28.88 -17.20
CA LEU A 875 -18.61 -29.93 -16.19
C LEU A 875 -18.34 -31.35 -16.74
N PRO A 876 -18.99 -31.83 -17.82
CA PRO A 876 -18.73 -33.17 -18.35
C PRO A 876 -17.26 -33.39 -18.74
N ARG A 877 -16.63 -32.34 -19.30
CA ARG A 877 -15.23 -32.38 -19.71
C ARG A 877 -14.29 -32.43 -18.51
N VAL A 878 -14.56 -31.61 -17.50
CA VAL A 878 -13.79 -31.63 -16.24
C VAL A 878 -13.88 -33.00 -15.58
N ILE A 879 -15.08 -33.56 -15.46
CA ILE A 879 -15.31 -34.91 -14.88
C ILE A 879 -14.59 -35.99 -15.70
N ARG A 880 -14.56 -35.89 -17.03
CA ARG A 880 -13.83 -36.84 -17.87
C ARG A 880 -12.34 -36.85 -17.53
N ILE A 881 -11.70 -35.68 -17.50
CA ILE A 881 -10.26 -35.55 -17.20
C ILE A 881 -9.99 -35.99 -15.75
N MET A 882 -10.85 -35.58 -14.79
CA MET A 882 -10.75 -36.04 -13.41
C MET A 882 -10.86 -37.56 -13.30
N GLY A 883 -11.80 -38.18 -14.01
CA GLY A 883 -11.99 -39.62 -14.01
C GLY A 883 -10.83 -40.39 -14.64
N GLU A 884 -10.12 -39.79 -15.59
CA GLU A 884 -8.86 -40.33 -16.13
C GLU A 884 -7.72 -40.25 -15.10
N GLU A 885 -7.57 -39.11 -14.42
CA GLU A 885 -6.49 -38.88 -13.44
C GLU A 885 -6.69 -39.61 -12.10
N LEU A 886 -7.95 -39.77 -11.66
CA LEU A 886 -8.33 -40.37 -10.38
C LEU A 886 -8.84 -41.82 -10.52
N GLY A 887 -8.96 -42.34 -11.74
CA GLY A 887 -9.41 -43.70 -12.00
C GLY A 887 -10.90 -43.93 -11.69
N TRP A 888 -11.76 -42.94 -11.93
CA TRP A 888 -13.20 -43.07 -11.69
C TRP A 888 -13.91 -43.88 -12.76
N ASP A 889 -14.78 -44.78 -12.31
CA ASP A 889 -15.73 -45.48 -13.17
C ASP A 889 -16.93 -44.58 -13.57
N GLU A 890 -17.80 -45.10 -14.44
CA GLU A 890 -18.95 -44.36 -14.94
C GLU A 890 -20.04 -44.13 -13.88
N ALA A 891 -20.08 -44.93 -12.82
CA ALA A 891 -20.99 -44.69 -11.70
C ALA A 891 -20.54 -43.46 -10.91
N LYS A 892 -19.25 -43.38 -10.58
CA LYS A 892 -18.67 -42.26 -9.85
C LYS A 892 -18.73 -40.96 -10.65
N ARG A 893 -18.49 -41.01 -11.97
CA ARG A 893 -18.64 -39.83 -12.85
C ARG A 893 -20.06 -39.27 -12.87
N ARG A 894 -21.08 -40.15 -12.88
CA ARG A 894 -22.49 -39.73 -12.81
C ARG A 894 -22.88 -39.16 -11.45
N GLU A 895 -22.39 -39.76 -10.37
CA GLU A 895 -22.55 -39.24 -9.01
C GLU A 895 -21.93 -37.83 -8.91
N GLU A 896 -20.67 -37.68 -9.33
CA GLU A 896 -19.96 -36.40 -9.30
C GLU A 896 -20.69 -35.32 -10.10
N TYR A 897 -21.25 -35.68 -11.26
CA TYR A 897 -22.05 -34.75 -12.07
C TYR A 897 -23.29 -34.29 -11.29
N ALA A 898 -24.06 -35.22 -10.72
CA ALA A 898 -25.27 -34.90 -9.97
C ALA A 898 -24.96 -34.03 -8.74
N ASP A 899 -23.94 -34.37 -7.96
CA ASP A 899 -23.52 -33.62 -6.78
C ASP A 899 -23.03 -32.22 -7.16
N THR A 900 -22.29 -32.10 -8.27
CA THR A 900 -21.82 -30.80 -8.74
C THR A 900 -22.97 -29.92 -9.24
N VAL A 901 -23.96 -30.49 -9.92
CA VAL A 901 -25.18 -29.74 -10.32
C VAL A 901 -25.92 -29.21 -9.09
N VAL A 902 -26.01 -29.99 -8.01
CA VAL A 902 -26.57 -29.52 -6.73
C VAL A 902 -25.76 -28.36 -6.17
N PHE A 903 -24.42 -28.46 -6.18
CA PHE A 903 -23.54 -27.37 -5.76
C PHE A 903 -23.72 -26.11 -6.60
N LEU A 904 -23.86 -26.21 -7.93
CA LEU A 904 -24.02 -25.06 -8.83
C LEU A 904 -25.30 -24.25 -8.55
N ARG A 905 -26.32 -24.84 -7.89
CA ARG A 905 -27.48 -24.07 -7.39
C ARG A 905 -27.08 -23.01 -6.35
N SER A 906 -26.07 -23.30 -5.52
CA SER A 906 -25.50 -22.30 -4.60
C SER A 906 -24.75 -21.17 -5.31
N MET A 907 -24.44 -21.35 -6.60
CA MET A 907 -23.81 -20.38 -7.49
C MET A 907 -24.81 -19.66 -8.42
N GLY A 908 -26.12 -19.88 -8.21
CA GLY A 908 -27.20 -19.21 -8.93
C GLY A 908 -27.80 -19.99 -10.09
N LEU A 909 -27.42 -21.25 -10.30
CA LEU A 909 -28.01 -22.11 -11.34
C LEU A 909 -29.52 -22.28 -11.12
N GLN A 910 -30.31 -21.98 -12.14
CA GLN A 910 -31.76 -22.12 -12.12
C GLN A 910 -32.20 -23.46 -12.72
N ALA A 911 -33.45 -23.86 -12.48
CA ALA A 911 -33.99 -25.11 -13.01
C ALA A 911 -34.04 -25.09 -14.55
N GLU A 912 -34.36 -23.94 -15.14
CA GLU A 912 -34.46 -23.75 -16.59
C GLU A 912 -33.12 -23.86 -17.33
N ASP A 913 -31.99 -23.75 -16.60
CA ASP A 913 -30.66 -23.89 -17.17
C ASP A 913 -30.29 -25.37 -17.41
N LEU A 914 -31.03 -26.33 -16.86
CA LEU A 914 -30.81 -27.78 -17.05
C LEU A 914 -31.49 -28.34 -18.32
N ASP A 915 -32.45 -27.59 -18.88
CA ASP A 915 -33.22 -27.98 -20.07
C ASP A 915 -32.58 -27.48 -21.38
N GLN A 916 -31.45 -26.76 -21.30
CA GLN A 916 -30.66 -26.20 -22.42
C GLN A 916 -29.35 -26.95 -22.57
#